data_AF-A0A9W7WJD5-F1
#
_entry.id   AF-A0A9W7WJD5-F1
#
_cell.length_a   1.000
_cell.length_b   1.000
_cell.length_c   1.000
_cell.angle_alpha   90.00
_cell.angle_beta   90.00
_cell.angle_gamma   90.00
#
_symmetry.space_group_name_H-M   'P 1'
#
loop_
_entity.id
_entity.type
_entity.pdbx_description
1 polymer ?
#
loop_
_entity_poly.entity_id
_entity_poly.type
_entity_poly.pdbx_seq_one_letter_code
_entity_poly.pdbx_strand_id
1 'polypeptide(L)'
;MSFKRRTSAVERDNLKQMLGEFTPMHLHTKKLAAADEEKLIMGNSNQVPTLGVLQKISSQKNLENRMEVHPLLDCLKIQESQDLNQKFTPLKHQYIQFVAGSPFATHMYTVKQLQLLKDLQKDEKLLLYLDATGSVVAKQNGYKRILYYALCCPVQSTTSGTTVAAAEMLSSDQSTPTIQHWLNCLNRDFTYMFKQSLQPQKIETDFSWAIIHATLQTFCQTNVHRYLQQCIEVCMEGKPCTFTVVHICAAHMLKLLCNKIAKAKCPRETRALFLHSFALIQNASKLADIQSLLQDICTVFSERNGLFTLDSLQALQTKIHDLPVIAAVDEEFEEKTLKEILTESTPKTIIHGSPFTKLLEKTLETQNTQVSGAVCSQVNPYYCPRLIEILKSYLATVPLWTGIMLHHLGKTRDTNTQAENWFRTTKVITLKNKLHRRPGDFIQIMYEFICGRIRGVSISSIRQSKVNQKDTDDSQIDLSLSQEEKWRKRREKKKKSKYYNPPKQMQSMESIYTSPPWCGRGQIAKKTISLRNTCTIDNLLYFLFLAMKKAPFLLSEIQNKQTFDRCFRLLLMVYNHFVMRQWSLGRISWLDQTSDQFKGKQLWDTFGTEQEFVVCHLKYTLQTTRQFVCNGHNCPNPAKEYKYDTVAVLCNDLSQLQESFDKWSFTEHYFNCTERRLGCVCHGRRAYTRRIFTNGMPAFIAVSIDSVVSSNGHPEMLPAAIQPAVIINSTRYKPVAITYHLSEKNHFIGFHRLSGDHWNLYDGMKERKQPGSGDQSATAEIMNSMFTSECTIGHILLLRTEVEQGEADKKTSHNDLDDTIIMISSDEEYGDGCIKTSADEEDDAVIIVHTLKLTSIIVF
;
A
#
# COMPACT_ATOMS: atom_id res chain seq x y z
N MET A 1 46.78 -12.33 -21.14
CA MET A 1 47.51 -11.83 -19.94
C MET A 1 46.77 -10.62 -19.37
N SER A 2 46.60 -10.52 -18.05
CA SER A 2 45.91 -9.38 -17.42
C SER A 2 46.89 -8.22 -17.17
N PHE A 3 46.79 -7.14 -17.96
CA PHE A 3 47.53 -5.91 -17.70
C PHE A 3 47.07 -5.26 -16.40
N LYS A 4 47.83 -5.47 -15.31
CA LYS A 4 47.69 -4.72 -14.05
C LYS A 4 48.08 -3.26 -14.29
N ARG A 5 47.11 -2.44 -14.71
CA ARG A 5 47.26 -1.00 -15.01
C ARG A 5 47.96 -0.26 -13.85
N ARG A 6 48.98 0.54 -14.16
CA ARG A 6 49.70 1.38 -13.18
C ARG A 6 49.00 2.74 -13.05
N THR A 7 48.30 2.94 -11.93
CA THR A 7 47.96 4.29 -11.43
C THR A 7 49.24 4.97 -10.95
N SER A 8 49.43 6.26 -11.23
CA SER A 8 50.59 7.01 -10.70
C SER A 8 50.53 7.10 -9.17
N ALA A 9 51.66 7.33 -8.50
CA ALA A 9 51.69 7.43 -7.03
C ALA A 9 50.83 8.59 -6.51
N VAL A 10 50.99 9.79 -7.09
CA VAL A 10 50.22 10.99 -6.75
C VAL A 10 48.72 10.78 -6.96
N GLU A 11 48.33 10.18 -8.08
CA GLU A 11 46.92 9.86 -8.34
C GLU A 11 46.38 8.81 -7.37
N ARG A 12 47.21 7.82 -6.98
CA ARG A 12 46.85 6.80 -5.99
C ARG A 12 46.52 7.43 -4.63
N ASP A 13 47.31 8.41 -4.19
CA ASP A 13 47.09 9.07 -2.90
C ASP A 13 45.90 10.05 -2.94
N ASN A 14 45.68 10.76 -4.05
CA ASN A 14 44.43 11.50 -4.28
C ASN A 14 43.20 10.57 -4.23
N LEU A 15 43.27 9.39 -4.86
CA LEU A 15 42.22 8.38 -4.78
C LEU A 15 42.07 7.81 -3.36
N LYS A 16 43.15 7.61 -2.59
CA LYS A 16 43.08 7.25 -1.16
C LYS A 16 42.33 8.31 -0.36
N GLN A 17 42.52 9.60 -0.63
CA GLN A 17 41.82 10.68 0.05
C GLN A 17 40.31 10.62 -0.27
N MET A 18 39.95 10.59 -1.56
CA MET A 18 38.54 10.51 -2.02
C MET A 18 37.82 9.24 -1.51
N LEU A 19 38.52 8.10 -1.42
CA LEU A 19 37.99 6.85 -0.84
C LEU A 19 37.80 6.93 0.70
N GLY A 20 38.29 7.98 1.36
CA GLY A 20 37.89 8.34 2.72
C GLY A 20 36.41 8.75 2.81
N GLU A 21 35.89 9.43 1.79
CA GLU A 21 34.53 9.95 1.75
C GLU A 21 33.57 9.00 1.02
N PHE A 22 33.91 8.60 -0.21
CA PHE A 22 33.04 7.80 -1.09
C PHE A 22 33.29 6.29 -0.97
N THR A 23 32.33 5.47 -1.41
CA THR A 23 32.56 4.03 -1.62
C THR A 23 33.28 3.81 -2.96
N PRO A 24 34.00 2.67 -3.16
CA PRO A 24 34.64 2.38 -4.45
C PRO A 24 33.68 2.42 -5.64
N MET A 25 32.45 1.93 -5.48
CA MET A 25 31.42 1.99 -6.52
C MET A 25 30.98 3.43 -6.79
N HIS A 26 30.64 4.20 -5.75
CA HIS A 26 30.20 5.58 -5.94
C HIS A 26 31.31 6.44 -6.57
N LEU A 27 32.57 6.25 -6.17
CA LEU A 27 33.71 6.95 -6.77
C LEU A 27 33.94 6.52 -8.22
N HIS A 28 33.77 5.24 -8.55
CA HIS A 28 33.82 4.74 -9.92
C HIS A 28 32.74 5.41 -10.79
N THR A 29 31.47 5.37 -10.37
CA THR A 29 30.36 6.01 -11.10
C THR A 29 30.55 7.52 -11.22
N LYS A 30 31.04 8.20 -10.17
CA LYS A 30 31.33 9.64 -10.19
C LYS A 30 32.47 10.00 -11.15
N LYS A 31 33.50 9.14 -11.28
CA LYS A 31 34.58 9.31 -12.27
C LYS A 31 34.11 8.98 -13.68
N LEU A 32 33.26 7.98 -13.85
CA LEU A 32 32.66 7.60 -15.14
C LEU A 32 31.75 8.72 -15.69
N ALA A 33 30.91 9.31 -14.83
CA ALA A 33 30.02 10.42 -15.17
C ALA A 33 30.74 11.78 -15.39
N ALA A 34 32.05 11.84 -15.08
CA ALA A 34 32.89 13.02 -15.31
C ALA A 34 33.97 12.77 -16.38
N ALA A 35 33.87 11.65 -17.11
CA ALA A 35 34.77 11.28 -18.19
C ALA A 35 34.16 11.65 -19.54
N ASP A 36 35.05 11.89 -20.50
CA ASP A 36 34.73 12.25 -21.87
C ASP A 36 34.13 11.05 -22.64
N GLU A 37 32.92 11.24 -23.15
CA GLU A 37 32.11 10.18 -23.78
C GLU A 37 32.74 9.66 -25.08
N GLU A 38 33.29 10.53 -25.93
CA GLU A 38 33.99 10.12 -27.14
C GLU A 38 35.22 9.28 -26.81
N LYS A 39 35.98 9.66 -25.78
CA LYS A 39 37.14 8.90 -25.31
C LYS A 39 36.76 7.56 -24.72
N LEU A 40 35.61 7.45 -24.04
CA LEU A 40 35.09 6.17 -23.55
C LEU A 40 34.66 5.24 -24.69
N ILE A 41 33.97 5.78 -25.71
CA ILE A 41 33.54 5.03 -26.91
C ILE A 41 34.75 4.54 -27.71
N MET A 42 35.81 5.35 -27.84
CA MET A 42 37.10 4.95 -28.42
C MET A 42 37.92 3.96 -27.54
N GLY A 43 37.36 3.45 -26.44
CA GLY A 43 38.01 2.48 -25.54
C GLY A 43 39.10 3.06 -24.64
N ASN A 44 39.33 4.38 -24.67
CA ASN A 44 40.34 5.09 -23.88
C ASN A 44 39.90 5.28 -22.41
N SER A 45 39.78 4.16 -21.71
CA SER A 45 39.42 4.07 -20.29
C SER A 45 40.54 4.50 -19.32
N ASN A 46 41.54 5.27 -19.77
CA ASN A 46 42.70 5.65 -18.96
C ASN A 46 42.36 6.69 -17.87
N GLN A 47 41.29 7.48 -18.05
CA GLN A 47 40.86 8.50 -17.07
C GLN A 47 39.96 7.96 -15.95
N VAL A 48 39.45 6.72 -16.06
CA VAL A 48 38.52 6.13 -15.09
C VAL A 48 39.13 4.86 -14.47
N PRO A 49 39.58 4.92 -13.21
CA PRO A 49 40.04 3.74 -12.49
C PRO A 49 38.95 2.67 -12.40
N THR A 50 39.30 1.43 -12.74
CA THR A 50 38.36 0.30 -12.64
C THR A 50 37.97 0.04 -11.19
N LEU A 51 36.78 -0.52 -10.97
CA LEU A 51 36.27 -0.83 -9.62
C LEU A 51 37.28 -1.68 -8.81
N GLY A 52 37.93 -2.66 -9.43
CA GLY A 52 38.96 -3.50 -8.79
C GLY A 52 40.22 -2.73 -8.37
N VAL A 53 40.63 -1.70 -9.12
CA VAL A 53 41.73 -0.80 -8.72
C VAL A 53 41.33 0.05 -7.52
N LEU A 54 40.12 0.63 -7.52
CA LEU A 54 39.61 1.42 -6.40
C LEU A 54 39.41 0.57 -5.13
N GLN A 55 38.91 -0.66 -5.27
CA GLN A 55 38.83 -1.63 -4.18
C GLN A 55 40.22 -1.96 -3.62
N LYS A 56 41.22 -2.16 -4.48
CA LYS A 56 42.61 -2.43 -4.04
C LYS A 56 43.23 -1.23 -3.33
N ILE A 57 43.05 0.00 -3.83
CA ILE A 57 43.54 1.22 -3.18
C ILE A 57 42.86 1.42 -1.83
N SER A 58 41.54 1.21 -1.75
CA SER A 58 40.80 1.27 -0.48
C SER A 58 41.31 0.22 0.51
N SER A 59 41.54 -1.01 0.06
CA SER A 59 42.10 -2.08 0.89
C SER A 59 43.51 -1.76 1.41
N GLN A 60 44.39 -1.19 0.57
CA GLN A 60 45.73 -0.76 0.97
C GLN A 60 45.67 0.35 2.04
N LYS A 61 44.84 1.38 1.85
CA LYS A 61 44.63 2.42 2.87
C LYS A 61 44.11 1.85 4.20
N ASN A 62 43.19 0.88 4.12
CA ASN A 62 42.67 0.21 5.32
C ASN A 62 43.70 -0.74 5.96
N LEU A 63 44.77 -1.14 5.25
CA LEU A 63 45.88 -1.93 5.79
C LEU A 63 46.90 -1.05 6.52
N GLU A 64 47.15 0.16 6.02
CA GLU A 64 48.07 1.14 6.62
C GLU A 64 47.67 1.54 8.06
N ASN A 65 46.37 1.50 8.39
CA ASN A 65 45.84 1.87 9.70
C ASN A 65 45.62 0.69 10.68
N ARG A 66 45.98 -0.55 10.32
CA ARG A 66 45.72 -1.74 11.15
C ARG A 66 46.86 -2.03 12.11
N MET A 67 46.53 -2.39 13.35
CA MET A 67 47.51 -2.83 14.33
C MET A 67 47.81 -4.33 14.23
N GLU A 68 46.87 -5.13 13.71
CA GLU A 68 47.08 -6.56 13.46
C GLU A 68 46.37 -7.11 12.24
N VAL A 69 46.79 -8.28 11.75
CA VAL A 69 46.12 -9.01 10.65
C VAL A 69 45.01 -9.93 11.16
N HIS A 70 45.16 -10.52 12.36
CA HIS A 70 44.15 -11.40 12.93
C HIS A 70 43.06 -10.62 13.69
N PRO A 71 41.75 -10.80 13.44
CA PRO A 71 40.69 -9.99 14.04
C PRO A 71 40.65 -9.98 15.57
N LEU A 72 40.99 -11.11 16.21
CA LEU A 72 41.04 -11.22 17.67
C LEU A 72 42.18 -10.39 18.26
N LEU A 73 43.39 -10.53 17.70
CA LEU A 73 44.59 -9.83 18.19
C LEU A 73 44.48 -8.32 17.96
N ASP A 74 43.83 -7.90 16.87
CA ASP A 74 43.52 -6.50 16.57
C ASP A 74 42.56 -5.90 17.62
N CYS A 75 41.52 -6.65 18.03
CA CYS A 75 40.64 -6.20 19.12
C CYS A 75 41.38 -6.12 20.48
N LEU A 76 42.29 -7.07 20.76
CA LEU A 76 43.11 -7.05 21.98
C LEU A 76 44.09 -5.85 21.98
N LYS A 77 44.79 -5.57 20.89
CA LYS A 77 45.65 -4.36 20.78
C LYS A 77 44.86 -3.05 20.85
N ILE A 78 43.61 -3.03 20.37
CA ILE A 78 42.71 -1.87 20.56
C ILE A 78 42.32 -1.71 22.03
N GLN A 79 42.12 -2.81 22.76
CA GLN A 79 41.86 -2.78 24.19
C GLN A 79 43.09 -2.28 24.97
N GLU A 80 44.28 -2.83 24.70
CA GLU A 80 45.55 -2.42 25.31
C GLU A 80 45.87 -0.95 25.05
N SER A 81 45.72 -0.46 23.81
CA SER A 81 46.02 0.95 23.48
C SER A 81 45.04 1.95 24.12
N GLN A 82 43.86 1.50 24.55
CA GLN A 82 42.93 2.31 25.35
C GLN A 82 43.29 2.35 26.86
N ASP A 83 44.13 1.43 27.34
CA ASP A 83 44.51 1.28 28.76
C ASP A 83 45.73 2.13 29.16
N LEU A 84 46.53 2.58 28.18
CA LEU A 84 47.87 3.19 28.34
C LEU A 84 47.98 4.49 29.16
N ASN A 85 46.90 5.01 29.75
CA ASN A 85 46.86 6.34 30.39
C ASN A 85 46.38 6.35 31.85
N GLN A 86 46.23 5.22 32.54
CA GLN A 86 45.62 5.20 33.88
C GLN A 86 46.27 4.28 34.91
N LYS A 87 46.33 4.79 36.15
CA LYS A 87 46.68 4.02 37.36
C LYS A 87 45.58 2.98 37.63
N PHE A 88 45.98 1.80 38.09
CA PHE A 88 45.12 0.64 38.40
C PHE A 88 43.80 1.00 39.12
N THR A 89 42.73 1.17 38.35
CA THR A 89 41.35 1.13 38.85
C THR A 89 40.69 -0.18 38.41
N PRO A 90 39.90 -0.84 39.29
CA PRO A 90 39.27 -2.13 38.97
C PRO A 90 38.19 -2.06 37.87
N LEU A 91 37.62 -0.88 37.58
CA LEU A 91 37.02 -0.62 36.27
C LEU A 91 38.07 -0.01 35.35
N LYS A 92 38.21 -0.60 34.16
CA LYS A 92 39.01 -0.04 33.07
C LYS A 92 38.19 1.01 32.32
N HIS A 93 38.75 2.21 32.11
CA HIS A 93 38.07 3.29 31.37
C HIS A 93 38.07 3.11 29.84
N GLN A 94 38.64 2.01 29.36
CA GLN A 94 38.52 1.52 27.99
C GLN A 94 37.05 1.38 27.52
N TYR A 95 36.87 1.14 26.23
CA TYR A 95 35.57 0.84 25.62
C TYR A 95 35.36 -0.66 25.42
N ILE A 96 36.39 -1.40 25.02
CA ILE A 96 36.34 -2.88 24.92
C ILE A 96 36.47 -3.46 26.32
N GLN A 97 35.42 -4.06 26.88
CA GLN A 97 35.43 -4.61 28.25
C GLN A 97 35.74 -6.10 28.31
N PHE A 98 35.51 -6.81 27.20
CA PHE A 98 35.75 -8.26 27.10
C PHE A 98 36.00 -8.63 25.65
N VAL A 99 36.87 -9.62 25.43
CA VAL A 99 37.16 -10.20 24.11
C VAL A 99 37.25 -11.72 24.26
N ALA A 100 36.54 -12.47 23.42
CA ALA A 100 36.63 -13.93 23.33
C ALA A 100 37.03 -14.37 21.93
N GLY A 101 37.81 -15.45 21.86
CA GLY A 101 38.24 -16.08 20.62
C GLY A 101 37.25 -17.09 20.05
N SER A 102 36.64 -17.94 20.87
CA SER A 102 35.75 -19.01 20.39
C SER A 102 34.55 -19.21 21.35
N PRO A 103 33.31 -18.86 20.93
CA PRO A 103 33.00 -18.07 19.75
C PRO A 103 33.64 -16.67 19.81
N PHE A 104 33.88 -16.04 18.65
CA PHE A 104 34.31 -14.64 18.64
C PHE A 104 33.23 -13.77 19.27
N ALA A 105 33.57 -13.05 20.34
CA ALA A 105 32.72 -12.07 20.99
C ALA A 105 33.53 -10.86 21.49
N THR A 106 32.89 -9.70 21.57
CA THR A 106 33.49 -8.47 22.10
C THR A 106 32.42 -7.64 22.79
N HIS A 107 32.56 -7.38 24.09
CA HIS A 107 31.64 -6.50 24.84
C HIS A 107 32.19 -5.08 24.85
N MET A 108 31.34 -4.09 24.59
CA MET A 108 31.74 -2.70 24.47
C MET A 108 30.84 -1.77 25.30
N TYR A 109 31.43 -1.08 26.26
CA TYR A 109 30.84 0.04 27.00
C TYR A 109 31.91 0.79 27.80
N THR A 110 31.65 2.05 28.09
CA THR A 110 32.50 2.94 28.88
C THR A 110 31.88 3.23 30.24
N VAL A 111 32.73 3.62 31.21
CA VAL A 111 32.31 4.16 32.51
C VAL A 111 31.25 5.26 32.39
N LYS A 112 31.30 6.07 31.32
CA LYS A 112 30.32 7.16 31.08
C LYS A 112 28.95 6.65 30.63
N GLN A 113 28.87 5.48 29.99
CA GLN A 113 27.58 4.81 29.70
C GLN A 113 26.96 4.24 30.98
N LEU A 114 27.78 3.69 31.88
CA LEU A 114 27.32 3.24 33.20
C LEU A 114 26.76 4.41 34.02
N GLN A 115 27.43 5.57 34.01
CA GLN A 115 26.92 6.79 34.65
C GLN A 115 25.59 7.25 34.05
N LEU A 116 25.45 7.28 32.73
CA LEU A 116 24.18 7.60 32.06
C LEU A 116 23.05 6.65 32.50
N LEU A 117 23.32 5.34 32.58
CA LEU A 117 22.35 4.37 33.10
C LEU A 117 21.96 4.65 34.55
N LYS A 118 22.93 5.02 35.41
CA LYS A 118 22.68 5.32 36.83
C LYS A 118 21.78 6.55 36.98
N ASP A 119 22.01 7.58 36.19
CA ASP A 119 21.20 8.80 36.22
C ASP A 119 19.79 8.56 35.67
N LEU A 120 19.63 7.76 34.61
CA LEU A 120 18.31 7.36 34.09
C LEU A 120 17.55 6.39 35.04
N GLN A 121 18.25 5.60 35.86
CA GLN A 121 17.62 4.69 36.83
C GLN A 121 17.08 5.42 38.07
N LYS A 122 17.76 6.49 38.54
CA LYS A 122 17.29 7.30 39.70
C LYS A 122 15.87 7.82 39.51
N ASP A 123 15.54 8.17 38.28
CA ASP A 123 14.28 8.80 37.89
C ASP A 123 13.10 7.83 37.73
N GLU A 124 13.31 6.52 37.96
CA GLU A 124 12.36 5.45 37.64
C GLU A 124 11.82 5.56 36.20
N LYS A 125 12.73 5.82 35.25
CA LYS A 125 12.42 5.98 33.81
C LYS A 125 13.33 5.15 32.91
N LEU A 126 14.08 4.20 33.46
CA LEU A 126 15.02 3.38 32.68
C LEU A 126 14.28 2.39 31.78
N LEU A 127 14.09 2.81 30.52
CA LEU A 127 13.57 2.01 29.42
C LEU A 127 14.73 1.63 28.50
N LEU A 128 14.91 0.33 28.24
CA LEU A 128 15.94 -0.17 27.34
C LEU A 128 15.32 -0.89 26.13
N TYR A 129 16.07 -0.91 25.04
CA TYR A 129 15.66 -1.45 23.75
C TYR A 129 16.82 -2.29 23.21
N LEU A 130 16.62 -3.59 23.03
CA LEU A 130 17.66 -4.55 22.70
C LEU A 130 17.36 -5.24 21.36
N ASP A 131 18.30 -5.09 20.41
CA ASP A 131 18.21 -5.66 19.07
C ASP A 131 19.62 -6.04 18.55
N ALA A 132 19.68 -6.75 17.42
CA ALA A 132 20.91 -7.16 16.75
C ALA A 132 20.84 -6.98 15.22
N THR A 133 21.95 -6.57 14.60
CA THR A 133 22.04 -6.46 13.13
C THR A 133 23.32 -7.08 12.57
N GLY A 134 23.16 -7.96 11.57
CA GLY A 134 24.27 -8.68 10.93
C GLY A 134 24.80 -8.05 9.64
N SER A 135 24.75 -6.72 9.50
CA SER A 135 25.13 -6.02 8.25
C SER A 135 26.26 -4.99 8.43
N VAL A 136 26.70 -4.70 9.65
CA VAL A 136 27.72 -3.66 9.91
C VAL A 136 29.14 -4.20 9.87
N VAL A 137 29.35 -5.44 10.31
CA VAL A 137 30.65 -6.13 10.35
C VAL A 137 30.71 -7.24 9.30
N ALA A 138 31.89 -7.45 8.71
CA ALA A 138 32.17 -8.52 7.77
C ALA A 138 32.32 -9.87 8.49
N LYS A 139 31.84 -10.94 7.87
CA LYS A 139 32.20 -12.32 8.27
C LYS A 139 33.73 -12.45 8.23
N GLN A 140 34.31 -13.01 9.29
CA GLN A 140 35.74 -13.28 9.39
C GLN A 140 36.01 -14.77 9.12
N ASN A 141 37.20 -15.09 8.60
CA ASN A 141 37.61 -16.48 8.38
C ASN A 141 37.65 -17.24 9.70
N GLY A 142 37.19 -18.51 9.71
CA GLY A 142 37.04 -19.32 10.92
C GLY A 142 35.75 -19.07 11.73
N TYR A 143 34.99 -18.01 11.45
CA TYR A 143 33.82 -17.63 12.26
C TYR A 143 32.48 -17.70 11.52
N LYS A 144 31.41 -17.90 12.30
CA LYS A 144 30.02 -17.65 11.87
C LYS A 144 29.80 -16.15 11.59
N ARG A 145 28.63 -15.79 11.04
CA ARG A 145 28.24 -14.39 10.80
C ARG A 145 28.29 -13.61 12.12
N ILE A 146 29.10 -12.56 12.19
CA ILE A 146 29.16 -11.67 13.34
C ILE A 146 27.94 -10.75 13.30
N LEU A 147 27.13 -10.78 14.36
CA LEU A 147 26.08 -9.80 14.63
C LEU A 147 26.62 -8.68 15.53
N TYR A 148 26.06 -7.49 15.35
CA TYR A 148 26.24 -6.35 16.26
C TYR A 148 24.95 -6.15 17.05
N TYR A 149 25.03 -6.38 18.35
CA TYR A 149 23.98 -6.15 19.34
C TYR A 149 24.13 -4.76 19.93
N ALA A 150 23.01 -4.06 20.16
CA ALA A 150 23.00 -2.78 20.85
C ALA A 150 21.86 -2.73 21.88
N LEU A 151 22.22 -2.43 23.13
CA LEU A 151 21.30 -2.15 24.22
C LEU A 151 21.13 -0.63 24.29
N CYS A 152 20.03 -0.11 23.77
CA CYS A 152 19.79 1.31 23.58
C CYS A 152 18.90 1.92 24.67
N CYS A 153 19.16 3.17 25.04
CA CYS A 153 18.33 3.97 25.93
C CYS A 153 17.92 5.29 25.24
N PRO A 154 16.67 5.77 25.42
CA PRO A 154 16.24 7.08 24.96
C PRO A 154 16.63 8.15 25.99
N VAL A 155 17.30 9.21 25.54
CA VAL A 155 17.67 10.36 26.36
C VAL A 155 16.92 11.60 25.90
N GLN A 156 16.32 12.34 26.84
CA GLN A 156 15.68 13.62 26.52
C GLN A 156 16.76 14.67 26.24
N SER A 157 16.68 15.34 25.09
CA SER A 157 17.51 16.51 24.77
C SER A 157 16.63 17.64 24.25
N THR A 158 17.12 18.89 24.32
CA THR A 158 16.35 20.12 24.06
C THR A 158 15.73 20.26 22.67
N THR A 159 16.10 19.42 21.70
CA THR A 159 15.62 19.51 20.31
C THR A 159 14.97 18.25 19.76
N SER A 160 15.28 17.06 20.30
CA SER A 160 14.53 15.81 20.10
C SER A 160 15.05 14.71 21.04
N GLY A 161 14.28 13.64 21.23
CA GLY A 161 14.77 12.46 21.96
C GLY A 161 15.96 11.82 21.23
N THR A 162 17.12 11.79 21.86
CA THR A 162 18.36 11.22 21.31
C THR A 162 18.54 9.81 21.86
N THR A 163 18.63 8.81 20.98
CA THR A 163 19.00 7.46 21.38
C THR A 163 20.51 7.34 21.58
N VAL A 164 20.92 6.66 22.64
CA VAL A 164 22.33 6.29 22.92
C VAL A 164 22.39 4.79 23.22
N ALA A 165 23.35 4.07 22.62
CA ALA A 165 23.66 2.72 23.10
C ALA A 165 24.29 2.79 24.49
N ALA A 166 23.66 2.17 25.48
CA ALA A 166 24.19 2.02 26.83
C ALA A 166 25.24 0.90 26.89
N ALA A 167 25.09 -0.13 26.06
CA ALA A 167 26.11 -1.15 25.83
C ALA A 167 25.97 -1.74 24.44
N GLU A 168 27.06 -2.31 23.93
CA GLU A 168 27.15 -2.91 22.61
C GLU A 168 27.90 -4.25 22.68
N MET A 169 27.62 -5.16 21.76
CA MET A 169 28.38 -6.40 21.60
C MET A 169 28.56 -6.76 20.13
N LEU A 170 29.75 -7.20 19.74
CA LEU A 170 29.95 -8.01 18.54
C LEU A 170 29.95 -9.48 18.95
N SER A 171 29.23 -10.36 18.26
CA SER A 171 29.30 -11.80 18.51
C SER A 171 29.05 -12.62 17.25
N SER A 172 29.83 -13.67 17.07
CA SER A 172 29.61 -14.73 16.06
C SER A 172 28.66 -15.83 16.54
N ASP A 173 28.31 -15.83 17.83
CA ASP A 173 27.32 -16.72 18.43
C ASP A 173 26.09 -15.95 18.94
N GLN A 174 24.93 -16.59 18.85
CA GLN A 174 23.62 -16.00 19.10
C GLN A 174 22.87 -16.74 20.23
N SER A 175 23.58 -17.57 21.00
CA SER A 175 23.00 -18.37 22.07
C SER A 175 22.65 -17.53 23.31
N THR A 176 21.72 -18.03 24.12
CA THR A 176 21.36 -17.42 25.41
C THR A 176 22.58 -17.18 26.30
N PRO A 177 23.49 -18.15 26.55
CA PRO A 177 24.64 -17.93 27.43
C PRO A 177 25.56 -16.79 26.96
N THR A 178 25.80 -16.65 25.65
CA THR A 178 26.66 -15.59 25.11
C THR A 178 26.05 -14.20 25.33
N ILE A 179 24.75 -14.04 25.03
CA ILE A 179 24.03 -12.77 25.25
C ILE A 179 23.91 -12.47 26.76
N GLN A 180 23.63 -13.49 27.57
CA GLN A 180 23.54 -13.36 29.03
C GLN A 180 24.88 -12.98 29.64
N HIS A 181 26.00 -13.54 29.17
CA HIS A 181 27.33 -13.20 29.67
C HIS A 181 27.66 -11.73 29.44
N TRP A 182 27.31 -11.16 28.28
CA TRP A 182 27.45 -9.74 28.00
C TRP A 182 26.62 -8.85 28.94
N LEU A 183 25.33 -9.15 29.09
CA LEU A 183 24.43 -8.38 29.96
C LEU A 183 24.82 -8.52 31.45
N ASN A 184 25.28 -9.70 31.87
CA ASN A 184 25.84 -9.94 33.20
C ASN A 184 27.14 -9.15 33.43
N CYS A 185 28.04 -9.05 32.45
CA CYS A 185 29.23 -8.18 32.57
C CYS A 185 28.81 -6.72 32.82
N LEU A 186 27.85 -6.21 32.03
CA LEU A 186 27.32 -4.86 32.19
C LEU A 186 26.71 -4.64 33.58
N ASN A 187 25.85 -5.55 34.04
CA ASN A 187 25.21 -5.45 35.35
C ASN A 187 26.22 -5.59 36.51
N ARG A 188 27.22 -6.47 36.37
CA ARG A 188 28.33 -6.62 37.33
C ARG A 188 29.11 -5.32 37.47
N ASP A 189 29.51 -4.70 36.36
CA ASP A 189 30.36 -3.50 36.39
C ASP A 189 29.58 -2.28 36.90
N PHE A 190 28.29 -2.18 36.53
CA PHE A 190 27.36 -1.22 37.11
C PHE A 190 27.17 -1.41 38.63
N THR A 191 26.96 -2.65 39.07
CA THR A 191 26.81 -3.01 40.50
C THR A 191 28.08 -2.72 41.28
N TYR A 192 29.24 -3.03 40.72
CA TYR A 192 30.52 -2.72 41.32
C TYR A 192 30.71 -1.21 41.52
N MET A 193 30.39 -0.42 40.48
CA MET A 193 30.57 1.03 40.46
C MET A 193 29.60 1.78 41.39
N PHE A 194 28.32 1.39 41.42
CA PHE A 194 27.27 2.14 42.13
C PHE A 194 26.70 1.46 43.38
N LYS A 195 27.18 0.24 43.72
CA LYS A 195 26.69 -0.59 44.84
C LYS A 195 25.18 -0.90 44.78
N GLN A 196 24.63 -0.95 43.57
CA GLN A 196 23.24 -1.29 43.28
C GLN A 196 23.12 -1.98 41.91
N SER A 197 22.22 -2.94 41.77
CA SER A 197 21.99 -3.61 40.48
C SER A 197 21.37 -2.68 39.44
N LEU A 198 21.69 -2.96 38.16
CA LEU A 198 21.01 -2.36 37.03
C LEU A 198 19.61 -2.95 36.95
N GLN A 199 18.59 -2.12 37.16
CA GLN A 199 17.19 -2.51 37.29
C GLN A 199 16.35 -1.66 36.32
N PRO A 200 16.25 -2.05 35.03
CA PRO A 200 15.38 -1.39 34.07
C PRO A 200 13.91 -1.66 34.41
N GLN A 201 13.03 -0.67 34.21
CA GLN A 201 11.58 -0.92 34.33
C GLN A 201 11.08 -1.82 33.20
N LYS A 202 11.60 -1.59 32.00
CA LYS A 202 11.16 -2.25 30.77
C LYS A 202 12.33 -2.50 29.85
N ILE A 203 12.32 -3.67 29.19
CA ILE A 203 13.20 -3.98 28.07
C ILE A 203 12.33 -4.38 26.87
N GLU A 204 12.34 -3.55 25.83
CA GLU A 204 11.73 -3.86 24.53
C GLU A 204 12.73 -4.64 23.67
N THR A 205 12.31 -5.72 23.01
CA THR A 205 13.17 -6.50 22.13
C THR A 205 12.39 -7.17 20.99
N ASP A 206 13.07 -7.77 20.04
CA ASP A 206 12.45 -8.56 18.97
C ASP A 206 12.00 -9.94 19.49
N PHE A 207 11.27 -10.73 18.69
CA PHE A 207 10.82 -12.07 19.11
C PHE A 207 11.98 -13.09 19.04
N SER A 208 13.06 -12.85 19.79
CA SER A 208 14.20 -13.76 19.86
C SER A 208 14.28 -14.42 21.23
N TRP A 209 14.07 -15.75 21.27
CA TRP A 209 14.15 -16.52 22.51
C TRP A 209 15.50 -16.40 23.22
N ALA A 210 16.59 -16.30 22.45
CA ALA A 210 17.93 -16.14 23.01
C ALA A 210 18.06 -14.81 23.78
N ILE A 211 17.52 -13.72 23.23
CA ILE A 211 17.51 -12.41 23.89
C ILE A 211 16.55 -12.41 25.08
N ILE A 212 15.33 -12.94 24.92
CA ILE A 212 14.31 -12.99 25.99
C ILE A 212 14.86 -13.75 27.20
N HIS A 213 15.42 -14.95 27.02
CA HIS A 213 16.00 -15.72 28.12
C HIS A 213 17.19 -15.00 28.77
N ALA A 214 18.14 -14.47 27.98
CA ALA A 214 19.30 -13.77 28.50
C ALA A 214 18.89 -12.53 29.34
N THR A 215 17.86 -11.82 28.89
CA THR A 215 17.29 -10.65 29.56
C THR A 215 16.64 -11.05 30.90
N LEU A 216 15.77 -12.06 30.90
CA LEU A 216 15.11 -12.57 32.10
C LEU A 216 16.09 -13.11 33.15
N GLN A 217 17.13 -13.82 32.71
CA GLN A 217 18.15 -14.36 33.61
C GLN A 217 19.09 -13.27 34.16
N THR A 218 19.30 -12.17 33.44
CA THR A 218 20.19 -11.09 33.90
C THR A 218 19.47 -10.11 34.84
N PHE A 219 18.30 -9.61 34.44
CA PHE A 219 17.63 -8.51 35.13
C PHE A 219 16.54 -8.98 36.10
N CYS A 220 15.84 -10.07 35.76
CA CYS A 220 14.78 -10.63 36.61
C CYS A 220 15.25 -11.84 37.45
N GLN A 221 16.50 -12.30 37.26
CA GLN A 221 17.09 -13.47 37.95
C GLN A 221 16.19 -14.72 37.90
N THR A 222 15.50 -14.92 36.77
CA THR A 222 14.46 -15.95 36.63
C THR A 222 14.44 -16.57 35.24
N ASN A 223 13.69 -17.66 35.09
CA ASN A 223 13.40 -18.28 33.80
C ASN A 223 12.02 -17.86 33.28
N VAL A 224 11.72 -18.15 32.02
CA VAL A 224 10.44 -17.76 31.39
C VAL A 224 9.21 -18.34 32.10
N HIS A 225 9.26 -19.56 32.62
CA HIS A 225 8.10 -20.17 33.29
C HIS A 225 7.76 -19.44 34.59
N ARG A 226 8.77 -19.18 35.43
CA ARG A 226 8.61 -18.44 36.67
C ARG A 226 8.29 -16.96 36.42
N TYR A 227 8.85 -16.34 35.37
CA TYR A 227 8.45 -15.00 34.94
C TYR A 227 6.95 -14.94 34.57
N LEU A 228 6.46 -15.90 33.79
CA LEU A 228 5.04 -15.96 33.41
C LEU A 228 4.12 -16.24 34.62
N GLN A 229 4.60 -16.98 35.64
CA GLN A 229 3.89 -17.10 36.92
C GLN A 229 3.81 -15.74 37.63
N GLN A 230 4.93 -15.02 37.76
CA GLN A 230 4.94 -13.68 38.36
C GLN A 230 4.04 -12.68 37.59
N CYS A 231 3.97 -12.76 36.27
CA CYS A 231 3.04 -11.98 35.46
C CYS A 231 1.57 -12.28 35.78
N ILE A 232 1.16 -13.56 35.92
CA ILE A 232 -0.24 -13.87 36.21
C ILE A 232 -0.63 -13.49 37.64
N GLU A 233 0.29 -13.62 38.60
CA GLU A 233 0.08 -13.14 39.97
C GLU A 233 -0.14 -11.61 40.00
N VAL A 234 0.64 -10.83 39.25
CA VAL A 234 0.43 -9.37 39.09
C VAL A 234 -0.94 -9.06 38.47
N CYS A 235 -1.33 -9.79 37.41
CA CYS A 235 -2.59 -9.54 36.70
C CYS A 235 -3.85 -10.01 37.46
N MET A 236 -3.77 -11.04 38.31
CA MET A 236 -4.93 -11.64 39.00
C MET A 236 -5.03 -11.21 40.47
N GLU A 237 -3.91 -11.11 41.17
CA GLU A 237 -3.86 -10.87 42.62
C GLU A 237 -3.55 -9.39 42.94
N GLY A 238 -3.36 -8.55 41.91
CA GLY A 238 -3.08 -7.12 42.07
C GLY A 238 -1.70 -6.81 42.68
N LYS A 239 -0.78 -7.79 42.72
CA LYS A 239 0.57 -7.59 43.25
C LYS A 239 1.33 -6.48 42.49
N PRO A 240 2.18 -5.69 43.17
CA PRO A 240 3.00 -4.68 42.50
C PRO A 240 4.00 -5.32 41.53
N CYS A 241 4.20 -4.69 40.37
CA CYS A 241 5.16 -5.14 39.37
C CYS A 241 6.60 -4.72 39.75
N THR A 242 7.27 -5.51 40.59
CA THR A 242 8.60 -5.23 41.16
C THR A 242 9.78 -5.70 40.32
N PHE A 243 9.53 -6.20 39.09
CA PHE A 243 10.55 -6.78 38.21
C PHE A 243 10.55 -6.11 36.83
N THR A 244 11.67 -6.23 36.10
CA THR A 244 11.80 -5.70 34.73
C THR A 244 10.80 -6.36 33.79
N VAL A 245 9.93 -5.56 33.16
CA VAL A 245 8.99 -6.05 32.15
C VAL A 245 9.72 -6.25 30.83
N VAL A 246 9.87 -7.49 30.40
CA VAL A 246 10.34 -7.85 29.06
C VAL A 246 9.15 -7.82 28.09
N HIS A 247 9.24 -7.03 27.03
CA HIS A 247 8.19 -6.86 26.03
C HIS A 247 8.74 -7.02 24.60
N ILE A 248 7.95 -7.63 23.72
CA ILE A 248 8.26 -7.96 22.34
C ILE A 248 7.70 -6.86 21.43
N CYS A 249 8.56 -6.36 20.56
CA CYS A 249 8.30 -5.29 19.60
C CYS A 249 6.97 -5.54 18.87
N ALA A 250 6.04 -4.62 19.09
CA ALA A 250 4.68 -4.73 18.58
C ALA A 250 4.65 -4.98 17.06
N ALA A 251 5.49 -4.25 16.32
CA ALA A 251 5.64 -4.38 14.87
C ALA A 251 6.27 -5.72 14.44
N HIS A 252 7.26 -6.23 15.17
CA HIS A 252 7.86 -7.53 14.86
C HIS A 252 6.93 -8.70 15.19
N MET A 253 6.12 -8.60 16.25
CA MET A 253 5.06 -9.56 16.53
C MET A 253 4.00 -9.59 15.41
N LEU A 254 3.54 -8.42 14.92
CA LEU A 254 2.65 -8.38 13.75
C LEU A 254 3.32 -8.96 12.49
N LYS A 255 4.57 -8.60 12.20
CA LYS A 255 5.33 -9.11 11.05
C LYS A 255 5.45 -10.65 11.07
N LEU A 256 5.79 -11.21 12.23
CA LEU A 256 5.88 -12.64 12.49
C LEU A 256 4.51 -13.33 12.31
N LEU A 257 3.44 -12.71 12.77
CA LEU A 257 2.07 -13.21 12.62
C LEU A 257 1.61 -13.17 11.15
N CYS A 258 1.79 -12.06 10.44
CA CYS A 258 1.53 -11.92 9.00
C CYS A 258 2.20 -13.05 8.19
N ASN A 259 3.46 -13.35 8.50
CA ASN A 259 4.23 -14.41 7.83
C ASN A 259 3.63 -15.82 8.04
N LYS A 260 3.05 -16.10 9.22
CA LYS A 260 2.36 -17.38 9.48
C LYS A 260 0.97 -17.41 8.83
N ILE A 261 0.22 -16.31 8.91
CA ILE A 261 -1.10 -16.15 8.28
C ILE A 261 -1.02 -16.32 6.75
N ALA A 262 0.02 -15.80 6.10
CA ALA A 262 0.23 -15.95 4.65
C ALA A 262 0.25 -17.43 4.21
N LYS A 263 0.66 -18.36 5.10
CA LYS A 263 0.66 -19.80 4.85
C LYS A 263 -0.70 -20.48 5.07
N ALA A 264 -1.68 -19.81 5.69
CA ALA A 264 -3.01 -20.34 5.96
C ALA A 264 -3.95 -20.34 4.73
N LYS A 265 -3.51 -19.77 3.60
CA LYS A 265 -4.25 -19.72 2.31
C LYS A 265 -5.67 -19.12 2.38
N CYS A 266 -5.92 -18.19 3.32
CA CYS A 266 -7.23 -17.55 3.48
C CYS A 266 -7.36 -16.21 2.72
N PRO A 267 -8.61 -15.76 2.43
CA PRO A 267 -8.88 -14.52 1.68
C PRO A 267 -8.22 -13.27 2.29
N ARG A 268 -7.94 -12.26 1.46
CA ARG A 268 -7.29 -11.00 1.91
C ARG A 268 -8.06 -10.32 3.03
N GLU A 269 -9.39 -10.32 2.95
CA GLU A 269 -10.29 -9.71 3.93
C GLU A 269 -10.25 -10.45 5.27
N THR A 270 -10.33 -11.79 5.25
CA THR A 270 -10.15 -12.65 6.43
C THR A 270 -8.81 -12.40 7.12
N ARG A 271 -7.72 -12.26 6.33
CA ARG A 271 -6.39 -11.91 6.85
C ARG A 271 -6.36 -10.52 7.48
N ALA A 272 -6.98 -9.53 6.85
CA ALA A 272 -7.04 -8.17 7.37
C ALA A 272 -7.84 -8.12 8.68
N LEU A 273 -9.07 -8.64 8.70
CA LEU A 273 -9.92 -8.70 9.89
C LEU A 273 -9.21 -9.39 11.06
N PHE A 274 -8.56 -10.53 10.81
CA PHE A 274 -7.80 -11.24 11.86
C PHE A 274 -6.62 -10.41 12.38
N LEU A 275 -5.87 -9.71 11.52
CA LEU A 275 -4.77 -8.84 11.94
C LEU A 275 -5.24 -7.63 12.75
N HIS A 276 -6.37 -7.01 12.39
CA HIS A 276 -6.97 -5.93 13.16
C HIS A 276 -7.48 -6.43 14.52
N SER A 277 -8.13 -7.59 14.55
CA SER A 277 -8.63 -8.22 15.78
C SER A 277 -7.47 -8.66 16.70
N PHE A 278 -6.39 -9.19 16.13
CA PHE A 278 -5.16 -9.46 16.88
C PHE A 278 -4.54 -8.17 17.43
N ALA A 279 -4.55 -7.06 16.68
CA ALA A 279 -4.08 -5.76 17.16
C ALA A 279 -4.89 -5.25 18.37
N LEU A 280 -6.19 -5.57 18.47
CA LEU A 280 -6.99 -5.31 19.67
C LEU A 280 -6.46 -6.10 20.88
N ILE A 281 -6.27 -7.42 20.77
CA ILE A 281 -5.68 -8.22 21.87
C ILE A 281 -4.31 -7.66 22.26
N GLN A 282 -3.51 -7.32 21.25
CA GLN A 282 -2.18 -6.73 21.43
C GLN A 282 -2.22 -5.45 22.27
N ASN A 283 -3.25 -4.60 22.11
CA ASN A 283 -3.38 -3.34 22.83
C ASN A 283 -4.19 -3.44 24.13
N ALA A 284 -4.83 -4.57 24.40
CA ALA A 284 -5.57 -4.81 25.64
C ALA A 284 -4.69 -4.65 26.88
N SER A 285 -5.25 -4.01 27.91
CA SER A 285 -4.57 -3.66 29.17
C SER A 285 -5.04 -4.49 30.36
N LYS A 286 -6.18 -5.17 30.24
CA LYS A 286 -6.74 -6.08 31.25
C LYS A 286 -6.90 -7.48 30.69
N LEU A 287 -6.85 -8.48 31.57
CA LEU A 287 -6.97 -9.88 31.20
C LEU A 287 -8.41 -10.24 30.75
N ALA A 288 -9.42 -9.60 31.35
CA ALA A 288 -10.83 -9.74 30.93
C ALA A 288 -11.07 -9.24 29.49
N ASP A 289 -10.45 -8.11 29.11
CA ASP A 289 -10.54 -7.58 27.74
C ASP A 289 -9.95 -8.59 26.73
N ILE A 290 -8.82 -9.22 27.08
CA ILE A 290 -8.19 -10.28 26.27
C ILE A 290 -9.11 -11.49 26.15
N GLN A 291 -9.76 -11.92 27.23
CA GLN A 291 -10.69 -13.05 27.22
C GLN A 291 -11.91 -12.79 26.32
N SER A 292 -12.54 -11.61 26.42
CA SER A 292 -13.64 -11.21 25.53
C SER A 292 -13.18 -11.15 24.06
N LEU A 293 -12.05 -10.51 23.77
CA LEU A 293 -11.54 -10.43 22.40
C LEU A 293 -11.18 -11.81 21.82
N LEU A 294 -10.59 -12.70 22.62
CA LEU A 294 -10.27 -14.06 22.19
C LEU A 294 -11.53 -14.88 21.93
N GLN A 295 -12.59 -14.68 22.71
CA GLN A 295 -13.90 -15.30 22.46
C GLN A 295 -14.47 -14.80 21.12
N ASP A 296 -14.64 -13.49 20.94
CA ASP A 296 -15.17 -12.92 19.68
C ASP A 296 -14.40 -13.42 18.44
N ILE A 297 -13.06 -13.46 18.53
CA ILE A 297 -12.15 -13.96 17.48
C ILE A 297 -12.35 -15.46 17.26
N CYS A 298 -12.44 -16.28 18.31
CA CYS A 298 -12.60 -17.71 18.11
C CYS A 298 -13.95 -18.07 17.50
N THR A 299 -15.05 -17.39 17.87
CA THR A 299 -16.35 -17.52 17.20
C THR A 299 -16.21 -17.19 15.70
N VAL A 300 -15.72 -15.99 15.38
CA VAL A 300 -15.65 -15.49 13.99
C VAL A 300 -14.73 -16.30 13.07
N PHE A 301 -13.66 -16.92 13.58
CA PHE A 301 -12.74 -17.69 12.74
C PHE A 301 -12.86 -19.22 12.88
N SER A 302 -13.62 -19.75 13.87
CA SER A 302 -13.80 -21.20 14.06
C SER A 302 -15.20 -21.72 13.76
N GLU A 303 -16.23 -20.87 13.76
CA GLU A 303 -17.61 -21.31 13.52
C GLU A 303 -18.01 -21.04 12.07
N ARG A 304 -18.56 -22.06 11.39
CA ARG A 304 -18.97 -21.94 9.98
C ARG A 304 -20.39 -21.38 9.83
N ASN A 305 -21.30 -21.81 10.70
CA ASN A 305 -22.73 -21.49 10.68
C ASN A 305 -23.25 -21.15 12.10
N GLY A 306 -22.41 -20.58 12.97
CA GLY A 306 -22.75 -20.38 14.39
C GLY A 306 -23.68 -19.19 14.62
N LEU A 307 -24.68 -19.33 15.48
CA LEU A 307 -25.69 -18.30 15.75
C LEU A 307 -25.07 -16.95 16.17
N PHE A 308 -24.05 -16.97 17.01
CA PHE A 308 -23.39 -15.79 17.59
C PHE A 308 -22.27 -15.21 16.71
N THR A 309 -22.06 -15.75 15.50
CA THR A 309 -20.99 -15.31 14.59
C THR A 309 -21.16 -13.86 14.18
N LEU A 310 -22.41 -13.44 13.89
CA LEU A 310 -22.71 -12.07 13.46
C LEU A 310 -22.52 -11.07 14.59
N ASP A 311 -22.98 -11.38 15.81
CA ASP A 311 -22.80 -10.53 16.99
C ASP A 311 -21.31 -10.34 17.33
N SER A 312 -20.54 -11.44 17.29
CA SER A 312 -19.09 -11.44 17.52
C SER A 312 -18.35 -10.64 16.44
N LEU A 313 -18.76 -10.77 15.17
CA LEU A 313 -18.21 -10.02 14.06
C LEU A 313 -18.51 -8.52 14.21
N GLN A 314 -19.73 -8.15 14.58
CA GLN A 314 -20.14 -6.76 14.81
C GLN A 314 -19.38 -6.17 16.00
N ALA A 315 -19.25 -6.91 17.11
CA ALA A 315 -18.47 -6.49 18.28
C ALA A 315 -16.99 -6.22 17.92
N LEU A 316 -16.35 -7.08 17.12
CA LEU A 316 -15.00 -6.83 16.61
C LEU A 316 -14.96 -5.63 15.67
N GLN A 317 -15.90 -5.51 14.72
CA GLN A 317 -15.93 -4.41 13.76
C GLN A 317 -16.13 -3.04 14.45
N THR A 318 -16.98 -2.94 15.47
CA THR A 318 -17.12 -1.73 16.29
C THR A 318 -15.81 -1.41 17.00
N LYS A 319 -15.21 -2.37 17.72
CA LYS A 319 -13.92 -2.18 18.42
C LYS A 319 -12.78 -1.81 17.45
N ILE A 320 -12.81 -2.28 16.19
CA ILE A 320 -11.85 -1.95 15.13
C ILE A 320 -12.14 -0.55 14.54
N HIS A 321 -13.39 -0.14 14.39
CA HIS A 321 -13.78 1.17 13.86
C HIS A 321 -13.29 2.32 14.76
N ASP A 322 -13.21 2.08 16.07
CA ASP A 322 -12.66 3.02 17.04
C ASP A 322 -11.11 3.09 17.03
N LEU A 323 -10.43 2.20 16.29
CA LEU A 323 -9.00 2.33 16.01
C LEU A 323 -8.76 3.29 14.83
N PRO A 324 -7.75 4.19 14.91
CA PRO A 324 -7.44 5.10 13.81
C PRO A 324 -7.03 4.32 12.56
N VAL A 325 -7.62 4.69 11.42
CA VAL A 325 -7.54 4.02 10.10
C VAL A 325 -6.20 3.32 9.85
N ILE A 326 -6.19 2.01 10.05
CA ILE A 326 -5.06 1.14 9.74
C ILE A 326 -5.03 0.99 8.22
N ALA A 327 -4.26 1.85 7.56
CA ALA A 327 -4.07 1.80 6.11
C ALA A 327 -3.64 0.38 5.69
N ALA A 328 -4.27 -0.14 4.63
CA ALA A 328 -4.09 -1.51 4.16
C ALA A 328 -2.62 -1.92 4.05
N VAL A 329 -2.37 -3.22 4.22
CA VAL A 329 -1.06 -3.83 3.99
C VAL A 329 -0.66 -3.58 2.54
N ASP A 330 0.40 -2.79 2.34
CA ASP A 330 0.98 -2.57 1.03
C ASP A 330 1.69 -3.87 0.60
N GLU A 331 1.39 -4.36 -0.60
CA GLU A 331 1.87 -5.65 -1.12
C GLU A 331 3.31 -5.59 -1.67
N GLU A 332 4.22 -4.95 -0.93
CA GLU A 332 5.67 -4.96 -1.19
C GLU A 332 6.38 -5.78 -0.10
N PHE A 333 5.91 -7.01 0.12
CA PHE A 333 6.44 -7.90 1.15
C PHE A 333 7.44 -8.89 0.54
N GLU A 334 8.71 -8.48 0.44
CA GLU A 334 9.76 -9.26 -0.23
C GLU A 334 9.92 -10.70 0.32
N GLU A 335 9.66 -11.66 -0.58
CA GLU A 335 9.82 -13.11 -0.38
C GLU A 335 11.24 -13.51 0.09
N LYS A 336 12.25 -12.68 -0.21
CA LYS A 336 13.65 -12.87 0.19
C LYS A 336 13.88 -12.97 1.71
N THR A 337 12.99 -12.42 2.54
CA THR A 337 13.17 -12.44 4.01
C THR A 337 12.69 -13.75 4.66
N LEU A 338 12.10 -14.67 3.90
CA LEU A 338 11.42 -15.84 4.47
C LEU A 338 12.35 -16.83 5.17
N LYS A 339 13.58 -17.07 4.70
CA LYS A 339 14.42 -18.17 5.23
C LYS A 339 15.04 -17.91 6.61
N GLU A 340 15.21 -16.66 7.06
CA GLU A 340 15.83 -16.35 8.37
C GLU A 340 14.82 -16.24 9.53
N ILE A 341 13.52 -16.00 9.27
CA ILE A 341 12.48 -15.80 10.32
C ILE A 341 11.76 -17.10 10.72
N LEU A 342 11.97 -18.20 9.99
CA LEU A 342 11.08 -19.38 10.03
C LEU A 342 11.19 -20.31 11.25
N THR A 343 12.12 -20.09 12.17
CA THR A 343 12.38 -20.96 13.33
C THR A 343 11.76 -20.48 14.64
N GLU A 344 11.23 -19.25 14.71
CA GLU A 344 10.73 -18.64 15.96
C GLU A 344 9.24 -18.95 16.20
N SER A 345 8.96 -20.21 16.56
CA SER A 345 7.72 -20.60 17.26
C SER A 345 7.97 -20.68 18.78
N THR A 346 6.95 -20.36 19.59
CA THR A 346 6.96 -20.65 21.03
C THR A 346 7.28 -22.13 21.29
N PRO A 347 8.32 -22.48 22.06
CA PRO A 347 8.62 -23.85 22.46
C PRO A 347 7.41 -24.53 23.11
N LYS A 348 7.13 -25.80 22.71
CA LYS A 348 5.99 -26.57 23.23
C LYS A 348 5.98 -26.67 24.77
N THR A 349 7.15 -26.77 25.39
CA THR A 349 7.32 -26.76 26.85
C THR A 349 6.76 -25.49 27.49
N ILE A 350 7.03 -24.32 26.90
CA ILE A 350 6.48 -23.02 27.34
C ILE A 350 4.98 -22.97 27.11
N ILE A 351 4.48 -23.52 25.99
CA ILE A 351 3.04 -23.58 25.69
C ILE A 351 2.30 -24.34 26.80
N HIS A 352 2.64 -25.61 27.04
CA HIS A 352 1.92 -26.43 28.02
C HIS A 352 2.18 -26.02 29.49
N GLY A 353 3.34 -25.41 29.77
CA GLY A 353 3.72 -24.96 31.11
C GLY A 353 3.21 -23.56 31.51
N SER A 354 2.71 -22.75 30.57
CA SER A 354 2.29 -21.37 30.88
C SER A 354 0.91 -21.32 31.54
N PRO A 355 0.73 -20.54 32.63
CA PRO A 355 -0.58 -20.36 33.26
C PRO A 355 -1.55 -19.59 32.35
N PHE A 356 -1.03 -18.74 31.45
CA PHE A 356 -1.86 -18.02 30.47
C PHE A 356 -2.48 -18.96 29.42
N THR A 357 -1.75 -19.99 28.98
CA THR A 357 -2.31 -21.03 28.10
C THR A 357 -3.51 -21.68 28.78
N LYS A 358 -3.32 -22.20 30.01
CA LYS A 358 -4.38 -22.90 30.76
C LYS A 358 -5.61 -22.03 31.03
N LEU A 359 -5.40 -20.76 31.42
CA LEU A 359 -6.50 -19.83 31.68
C LEU A 359 -7.28 -19.52 30.40
N LEU A 360 -6.58 -19.17 29.32
CA LEU A 360 -7.21 -18.70 28.09
C LEU A 360 -7.81 -19.84 27.29
N GLU A 361 -7.18 -21.03 27.25
CA GLU A 361 -7.78 -22.23 26.64
C GLU A 361 -9.06 -22.66 27.37
N LYS A 362 -9.10 -22.60 28.70
CA LYS A 362 -10.35 -22.86 29.45
C LYS A 362 -11.48 -21.89 29.07
N THR A 363 -11.17 -20.61 28.82
CA THR A 363 -12.16 -19.64 28.30
C THR A 363 -12.69 -20.05 26.92
N LEU A 364 -11.84 -20.59 26.05
CA LEU A 364 -12.26 -21.08 24.72
C LEU A 364 -13.08 -22.38 24.79
N GLU A 365 -12.73 -23.30 25.68
CA GLU A 365 -13.43 -24.60 25.83
C GLU A 365 -14.82 -24.45 26.48
N THR A 366 -14.94 -23.58 27.48
CA THR A 366 -16.21 -23.37 28.20
C THR A 366 -17.32 -22.85 27.27
N GLN A 367 -16.96 -22.08 26.23
CA GLN A 367 -17.91 -21.52 25.27
C GLN A 367 -18.37 -22.51 24.19
N ASN A 368 -17.48 -23.34 23.63
CA ASN A 368 -17.84 -24.38 22.65
C ASN A 368 -18.96 -25.32 23.16
N THR A 369 -18.99 -25.54 24.48
CA THR A 369 -19.97 -26.41 25.16
C THR A 369 -21.37 -25.78 25.23
N GLN A 370 -21.51 -24.45 25.14
CA GLN A 370 -22.79 -23.74 25.20
C GLN A 370 -23.42 -23.46 23.82
N VAL A 371 -22.62 -23.48 22.74
CA VAL A 371 -23.06 -23.06 21.39
C VAL A 371 -23.49 -24.24 20.50
N SER A 372 -23.23 -25.49 20.91
CA SER A 372 -23.38 -26.72 20.11
C SER A 372 -24.84 -27.18 19.81
N GLY A 373 -25.80 -26.26 19.69
CA GLY A 373 -27.22 -26.58 19.46
C GLY A 373 -28.00 -25.69 18.48
N ALA A 374 -27.49 -24.52 18.08
CA ALA A 374 -28.24 -23.58 17.22
C ALA A 374 -27.46 -23.23 15.94
N VAL A 375 -28.01 -23.62 14.79
CA VAL A 375 -27.39 -23.45 13.47
C VAL A 375 -28.03 -22.27 12.73
N CYS A 376 -27.21 -21.31 12.30
CA CYS A 376 -27.64 -20.22 11.42
C CYS A 376 -27.69 -20.70 9.95
N SER A 377 -28.62 -20.16 9.15
CA SER A 377 -28.70 -20.42 7.71
C SER A 377 -27.62 -19.69 6.89
N GLN A 378 -26.97 -18.68 7.44
CA GLN A 378 -25.91 -17.92 6.77
C GLN A 378 -24.53 -18.55 7.02
N VAL A 379 -23.76 -18.72 5.94
CA VAL A 379 -22.39 -19.23 5.98
C VAL A 379 -21.42 -18.09 6.27
N ASN A 380 -20.59 -18.24 7.29
CA ASN A 380 -19.57 -17.28 7.68
C ASN A 380 -18.43 -17.18 6.63
N PRO A 381 -18.24 -16.04 5.95
CA PRO A 381 -17.15 -15.87 4.97
C PRO A 381 -15.76 -15.75 5.60
N TYR A 382 -15.67 -15.55 6.92
CA TYR A 382 -14.40 -15.43 7.65
C TYR A 382 -13.94 -16.75 8.29
N TYR A 383 -14.71 -17.83 8.19
CA TYR A 383 -14.36 -19.15 8.72
C TYR A 383 -12.97 -19.61 8.26
N CYS A 384 -12.02 -19.71 9.20
CA CYS A 384 -10.66 -20.17 8.95
C CYS A 384 -10.00 -20.65 10.25
N PRO A 385 -10.31 -21.88 10.74
CA PRO A 385 -9.85 -22.35 12.05
C PRO A 385 -8.32 -22.43 12.17
N ARG A 386 -7.60 -22.52 11.04
CA ARG A 386 -6.13 -22.46 10.99
C ARG A 386 -5.56 -21.16 11.57
N LEU A 387 -6.30 -20.06 11.54
CA LEU A 387 -5.89 -18.79 12.16
C LEU A 387 -5.92 -18.88 13.70
N ILE A 388 -6.87 -19.63 14.26
CA ILE A 388 -6.95 -19.88 15.70
C ILE A 388 -5.85 -20.82 16.16
N GLU A 389 -5.48 -21.83 15.37
CA GLU A 389 -4.30 -22.67 15.68
C GLU A 389 -3.00 -21.84 15.72
N ILE A 390 -2.86 -20.87 14.81
CA ILE A 390 -1.73 -19.92 14.83
C ILE A 390 -1.78 -19.05 16.09
N LEU A 391 -2.96 -18.55 16.48
CA LEU A 391 -3.16 -17.74 17.69
C LEU A 391 -2.82 -18.50 18.98
N LYS A 392 -3.32 -19.74 19.10
CA LYS A 392 -3.05 -20.64 20.24
C LYS A 392 -1.55 -20.81 20.50
N SER A 393 -0.72 -20.85 19.45
CA SER A 393 0.74 -20.95 19.57
C SER A 393 1.43 -19.76 20.26
N TYR A 394 0.72 -18.66 20.55
CA TYR A 394 1.23 -17.47 21.23
C TYR A 394 0.50 -17.11 22.53
N LEU A 395 -0.56 -17.82 22.92
CA LEU A 395 -1.30 -17.54 24.17
C LEU A 395 -0.39 -17.64 25.41
N ALA A 396 0.53 -18.60 25.38
CA ALA A 396 1.52 -18.85 26.42
C ALA A 396 2.39 -17.62 26.76
N THR A 397 2.61 -16.74 25.80
CA THR A 397 3.52 -15.59 25.88
C THR A 397 2.79 -14.24 25.91
N VAL A 398 1.46 -14.24 26.09
CA VAL A 398 0.62 -13.02 26.14
C VAL A 398 1.24 -11.85 26.92
N PRO A 399 1.77 -12.01 28.15
CA PRO A 399 2.40 -10.91 28.90
C PRO A 399 3.59 -10.23 28.22
N LEU A 400 4.26 -10.95 27.30
CA LEU A 400 5.41 -10.44 26.56
C LEU A 400 4.99 -9.59 25.35
N TRP A 401 3.77 -9.69 24.83
CA TRP A 401 3.40 -8.99 23.59
C TRP A 401 2.11 -8.17 23.66
N THR A 402 1.32 -8.27 24.74
CA THR A 402 0.13 -7.43 24.98
C THR A 402 0.42 -6.25 25.93
N GLY A 403 -0.55 -5.35 26.07
CA GLY A 403 -0.46 -4.18 26.95
C GLY A 403 -0.55 -4.48 28.45
N ILE A 404 -0.87 -5.71 28.87
CA ILE A 404 -1.23 -6.02 30.28
C ILE A 404 -0.12 -5.65 31.28
N MET A 405 1.13 -6.08 31.03
CA MET A 405 2.24 -5.75 31.93
C MET A 405 2.67 -4.28 31.84
N LEU A 406 2.41 -3.62 30.71
CA LEU A 406 2.77 -2.21 30.50
C LEU A 406 1.81 -1.27 31.22
N HIS A 407 0.54 -1.67 31.38
CA HIS A 407 -0.45 -0.94 32.16
C HIS A 407 0.01 -0.73 33.61
N HIS A 408 0.56 -1.78 34.24
CA HIS A 408 1.12 -1.70 35.60
C HIS A 408 2.35 -0.78 35.71
N LEU A 409 3.01 -0.42 34.60
CA LEU A 409 4.09 0.56 34.55
C LEU A 409 3.62 1.98 34.16
N GLY A 410 2.31 2.18 33.98
CA GLY A 410 1.77 3.43 33.44
C GLY A 410 2.27 3.74 32.01
N LYS A 411 2.68 2.73 31.24
CA LYS A 411 3.21 2.89 29.88
C LYS A 411 2.23 2.37 28.84
N THR A 412 2.23 3.00 27.67
CA THR A 412 1.63 2.42 26.46
C THR A 412 2.63 1.51 25.77
N ARG A 413 2.15 0.76 24.77
CA ARG A 413 2.99 -0.03 23.87
C ARG A 413 3.93 0.88 23.06
N ASP A 414 5.09 0.33 22.75
CA ASP A 414 6.13 0.97 21.95
C ASP A 414 6.63 -0.04 20.90
N THR A 415 7.54 0.41 20.04
CA THR A 415 8.24 -0.41 19.07
C THR A 415 9.74 -0.39 19.35
N ASN A 416 10.52 -1.32 18.78
CA ASN A 416 11.98 -1.32 18.87
C ASN A 416 12.66 -0.18 18.08
N THR A 417 11.91 0.90 17.81
CA THR A 417 12.32 2.05 17.00
C THR A 417 13.54 2.76 17.56
N GLN A 418 13.84 2.67 18.87
CA GLN A 418 15.09 3.18 19.42
C GLN A 418 16.30 2.41 18.86
N ALA A 419 16.28 1.08 18.91
CA ALA A 419 17.36 0.25 18.36
C ALA A 419 17.44 0.36 16.82
N GLU A 420 16.29 0.38 16.14
CA GLU A 420 16.24 0.62 14.68
C GLU A 420 16.86 1.99 14.29
N ASN A 421 16.53 3.06 15.03
CA ASN A 421 17.10 4.39 14.81
C ASN A 421 18.59 4.41 15.12
N TRP A 422 19.04 3.70 16.16
CA TRP A 422 20.44 3.55 16.49
C TRP A 422 21.21 2.83 15.38
N PHE A 423 20.67 1.72 14.85
CA PHE A 423 21.24 1.01 13.71
C PHE A 423 21.22 1.83 12.43
N ARG A 424 20.16 2.61 12.17
CA ARG A 424 20.12 3.55 11.04
C ARG A 424 21.19 4.63 11.18
N THR A 425 21.35 5.20 12.37
CA THR A 425 22.39 6.18 12.68
C THR A 425 23.78 5.58 12.47
N THR A 426 24.02 4.39 13.02
CA THR A 426 25.27 3.64 12.86
C THR A 426 25.60 3.38 11.38
N LYS A 427 24.64 2.87 10.60
CA LYS A 427 24.84 2.52 9.18
C LYS A 427 25.02 3.75 8.29
N VAL A 428 24.17 4.78 8.46
CA VAL A 428 24.08 5.92 7.53
C VAL A 428 24.97 7.09 7.94
N ILE A 429 24.98 7.46 9.23
CA ILE A 429 25.70 8.63 9.73
C ILE A 429 27.13 8.25 10.11
N THR A 430 27.28 7.25 10.99
CA THR A 430 28.58 6.87 11.55
C THR A 430 29.46 6.14 10.53
N LEU A 431 28.93 5.10 9.88
CA LEU A 431 29.66 4.32 8.88
C LEU A 431 29.59 4.91 7.45
N LYS A 432 28.79 5.96 7.20
CA LYS A 432 28.58 6.55 5.86
C LYS A 432 28.23 5.50 4.77
N ASN A 433 27.40 4.52 5.12
CA ASN A 433 27.05 3.33 4.33
C ASN A 433 28.24 2.43 3.91
N LYS A 434 29.44 2.61 4.50
CA LYS A 434 30.59 1.70 4.36
C LYS A 434 30.43 0.52 5.32
N LEU A 435 29.49 -0.36 4.97
CA LEU A 435 29.12 -1.57 5.69
C LEU A 435 30.18 -2.68 5.58
N HIS A 436 29.97 -3.78 6.31
CA HIS A 436 30.89 -4.93 6.37
C HIS A 436 32.33 -4.56 6.73
N ARG A 437 32.50 -3.78 7.81
CA ARG A 437 33.80 -3.45 8.38
C ARG A 437 34.42 -4.65 9.11
N ARG A 438 35.75 -4.68 9.24
CA ARG A 438 36.40 -5.61 10.16
C ARG A 438 36.05 -5.23 11.61
N PRO A 439 36.01 -6.16 12.59
CA PRO A 439 35.72 -5.84 13.98
C PRO A 439 36.52 -4.66 14.54
N GLY A 440 37.86 -4.66 14.43
CA GLY A 440 38.72 -3.56 14.91
C GLY A 440 38.37 -2.19 14.30
N ASP A 441 38.34 -2.11 12.96
CA ASP A 441 37.91 -0.92 12.21
C ASP A 441 36.55 -0.37 12.70
N PHE A 442 35.58 -1.26 12.99
CA PHE A 442 34.26 -0.89 13.47
C PHE A 442 34.28 -0.36 14.91
N ILE A 443 34.99 -1.05 15.81
CA ILE A 443 35.04 -0.71 17.24
C ILE A 443 35.65 0.68 17.45
N GLN A 444 36.74 1.01 16.75
CA GLN A 444 37.36 2.34 16.83
C GLN A 444 36.39 3.47 16.43
N ILE A 445 35.71 3.30 15.28
CA ILE A 445 34.73 4.26 14.79
C ILE A 445 33.55 4.42 15.78
N MET A 446 33.08 3.32 16.36
CA MET A 446 31.99 3.37 17.34
C MET A 446 32.41 4.00 18.66
N TYR A 447 33.65 3.79 19.12
CA TYR A 447 34.19 4.41 20.32
C TYR A 447 34.17 5.95 20.24
N GLU A 448 34.69 6.51 19.15
CA GLU A 448 34.67 7.95 18.89
C GLU A 448 33.24 8.49 18.85
N PHE A 449 32.34 7.80 18.16
CA PHE A 449 30.95 8.18 18.00
C PHE A 449 30.17 8.17 19.33
N ILE A 450 30.36 7.13 20.16
CA ILE A 450 29.79 6.99 21.50
C ILE A 450 30.31 8.10 22.41
N CYS A 451 31.62 8.35 22.42
CA CYS A 451 32.22 9.43 23.18
C CYS A 451 31.67 10.80 22.78
N GLY A 452 31.48 11.07 21.49
CA GLY A 452 30.82 12.28 20.98
C GLY A 452 29.36 12.40 21.43
N ARG A 453 28.58 11.32 21.29
CA ARG A 453 27.16 11.28 21.69
C ARG A 453 26.96 11.55 23.18
N ILE A 454 27.75 10.93 24.06
CA ILE A 454 27.62 11.09 25.51
C ILE A 454 28.05 12.49 25.96
N ARG A 455 29.12 13.05 25.37
CA ARG A 455 29.50 14.46 25.60
C ARG A 455 28.37 15.39 25.19
N GLY A 456 27.73 15.16 24.05
CA GLY A 456 26.56 15.92 23.58
C GLY A 456 25.38 15.87 24.55
N VAL A 457 25.05 14.68 25.07
CA VAL A 457 24.03 14.51 26.14
C VAL A 457 24.41 15.34 27.37
N SER A 458 25.62 15.17 27.91
CA SER A 458 26.08 15.85 29.12
C SER A 458 26.00 17.39 28.98
N ILE A 459 26.42 17.93 27.83
CA ILE A 459 26.32 19.37 27.52
C ILE A 459 24.86 19.82 27.47
N SER A 460 23.95 19.01 26.89
CA SER A 460 22.53 19.35 26.83
C SER A 460 21.86 19.39 28.20
N SER A 461 22.20 18.46 29.09
CA SER A 461 21.71 18.43 30.48
C SER A 461 22.24 19.61 31.29
N ILE A 462 23.53 19.95 31.16
CA ILE A 462 24.11 21.14 31.81
C ILE A 462 23.40 22.42 31.32
N ARG A 463 23.15 22.56 30.01
CA ARG A 463 22.41 23.70 29.47
C ARG A 463 21.00 23.80 30.02
N GLN A 464 20.28 22.69 30.15
CA GLN A 464 18.95 22.68 30.80
C GLN A 464 19.03 23.13 32.26
N SER A 465 19.99 22.61 33.04
CA SER A 465 20.15 23.04 34.45
C SER A 465 20.45 24.53 34.58
N LYS A 466 21.27 25.11 33.69
CA LYS A 466 21.60 26.54 33.70
C LYS A 466 20.48 27.45 33.20
N VAL A 467 19.63 26.98 32.27
CA VAL A 467 18.43 27.74 31.85
C VAL A 467 17.44 27.79 33.02
N ASN A 468 17.14 26.65 33.64
CA ASN A 468 16.23 26.57 34.78
C ASN A 468 16.71 27.34 36.03
N GLN A 469 18.01 27.59 36.16
CA GLN A 469 18.58 28.45 37.23
C GLN A 469 18.56 29.95 36.88
N LYS A 470 18.44 30.31 35.60
CA LYS A 470 18.43 31.72 35.16
C LYS A 470 17.05 32.37 35.23
N ASP A 471 15.99 31.58 35.37
CA ASP A 471 14.63 32.07 35.60
C ASP A 471 14.37 32.47 37.08
N THR A 472 15.38 32.38 37.95
CA THR A 472 15.29 32.71 39.38
C THR A 472 16.29 33.77 39.87
N ASP A 473 17.22 34.25 39.04
CA ASP A 473 18.22 35.24 39.45
C ASP A 473 18.44 36.33 38.38
N ASP A 474 17.81 37.46 38.68
CA ASP A 474 18.03 38.85 38.29
C ASP A 474 18.09 39.36 36.83
N SER A 475 17.62 40.60 36.80
CA SER A 475 17.54 41.63 35.78
C SER A 475 18.87 41.99 35.07
N GLN A 476 18.72 42.69 33.94
CA GLN A 476 19.77 43.37 33.16
C GLN A 476 20.93 42.51 32.61
N ILE A 477 20.74 41.92 31.43
CA ILE A 477 21.84 41.68 30.49
C ILE A 477 21.46 42.21 29.09
N ASP A 478 22.40 42.95 28.51
CA ASP A 478 22.33 43.64 27.22
C ASP A 478 21.96 42.72 26.05
N LEU A 479 21.02 43.18 25.21
CA LEU A 479 20.38 42.42 24.12
C LEU A 479 21.02 42.67 22.74
N SER A 480 22.21 43.30 22.69
CA SER A 480 22.84 43.79 21.45
C SER A 480 23.66 42.77 20.64
N LEU A 481 23.92 41.55 21.13
CA LEU A 481 24.83 40.58 20.48
C LEU A 481 24.24 39.19 20.15
N SER A 482 22.92 38.99 20.26
CA SER A 482 22.27 37.74 19.83
C SER A 482 21.63 37.84 18.44
N GLN A 483 22.42 37.76 17.38
CA GLN A 483 21.88 37.39 16.06
C GLN A 483 21.46 35.91 16.10
N GLU A 484 20.20 35.65 16.41
CA GLU A 484 19.62 34.30 16.26
C GLU A 484 19.65 33.87 14.79
N GLU A 485 20.57 32.97 14.45
CA GLU A 485 20.64 32.37 13.13
C GLU A 485 19.44 31.40 12.92
N LYS A 486 18.34 31.93 12.38
CA LYS A 486 17.03 31.26 12.27
C LYS A 486 16.99 30.15 11.20
N TRP A 487 17.68 29.05 11.45
CA TRP A 487 17.50 27.82 10.68
C TRP A 487 16.09 27.28 10.85
N ARG A 488 15.29 27.36 9.78
CA ARG A 488 13.93 26.83 9.69
C ARG A 488 13.95 25.30 9.88
N LYS A 489 13.80 24.83 11.13
CA LYS A 489 13.85 23.41 11.51
C LYS A 489 13.01 22.55 10.57
N ARG A 490 13.69 21.78 9.72
CA ARG A 490 13.05 20.87 8.75
C ARG A 490 12.35 19.78 9.56
N ARG A 491 11.00 19.81 9.64
CA ARG A 491 10.20 18.82 10.39
C ARG A 491 10.62 17.40 9.98
N GLU A 492 11.25 16.68 10.89
CA GLU A 492 11.60 15.28 10.67
C GLU A 492 10.31 14.46 10.50
N LYS A 493 10.09 13.94 9.29
CA LYS A 493 9.03 12.96 9.05
C LYS A 493 9.43 11.65 9.74
N LYS A 494 9.05 11.52 11.02
CA LYS A 494 9.09 10.23 11.73
C LYS A 494 8.29 9.22 10.91
N LYS A 495 8.95 8.15 10.41
CA LYS A 495 8.25 6.98 9.87
C LYS A 495 7.60 6.27 11.06
N LYS A 496 6.34 6.60 11.34
CA LYS A 496 5.49 5.87 12.30
C LYS A 496 4.96 4.62 11.61
N SER A 497 4.86 3.49 12.30
CA SER A 497 4.12 2.34 11.77
C SER A 497 2.61 2.63 11.78
N LYS A 498 1.87 1.99 10.87
CA LYS A 498 0.44 2.22 10.61
C LYS A 498 -0.51 1.80 11.76
N TYR A 499 0.01 1.30 12.89
CA TYR A 499 -0.77 0.50 13.86
C TYR A 499 -0.84 1.03 15.31
N TYR A 500 -0.01 2.02 15.72
CA TYR A 500 0.24 2.27 17.15
C TYR A 500 0.30 3.75 17.58
N ASN A 501 -0.80 4.50 17.56
CA ASN A 501 -0.95 5.71 18.40
C ASN A 501 -2.45 6.07 18.59
N PRO A 502 -2.96 6.20 19.83
CA PRO A 502 -4.21 6.92 20.09
C PRO A 502 -4.01 8.45 19.95
N PRO A 503 -5.01 9.22 19.51
CA PRO A 503 -4.85 10.65 19.26
C PRO A 503 -4.92 11.51 20.53
N LYS A 504 -4.00 12.47 20.66
CA LYS A 504 -4.22 13.67 21.51
C LYS A 504 -4.87 14.76 20.64
N GLN A 505 -6.19 14.83 20.70
CA GLN A 505 -7.10 15.76 20.00
C GLN A 505 -7.09 15.73 18.46
N MET A 506 -8.27 16.00 17.90
CA MET A 506 -8.56 15.97 16.47
C MET A 506 -7.98 17.17 15.74
N GLN A 507 -7.53 16.94 14.50
CA GLN A 507 -7.72 17.90 13.42
C GLN A 507 -8.44 17.17 12.28
N SER A 508 -9.59 17.71 11.89
CA SER A 508 -10.47 17.16 10.86
C SER A 508 -9.98 17.48 9.45
N MET A 509 -10.03 16.50 8.56
CA MET A 509 -10.53 16.72 7.19
C MET A 509 -10.89 15.39 6.51
N GLU A 510 -12.07 15.38 5.87
CA GLU A 510 -12.54 14.42 4.85
C GLU A 510 -12.88 12.97 5.28
N SER A 511 -14.06 12.78 5.90
CA SER A 511 -14.84 11.52 5.79
C SER A 511 -16.36 11.66 6.06
N ILE A 512 -16.97 12.81 5.72
CA ILE A 512 -18.40 13.08 5.98
C ILE A 512 -19.33 12.46 4.90
N TYR A 513 -18.80 12.20 3.71
CA TYR A 513 -19.59 11.84 2.53
C TYR A 513 -20.04 10.38 2.50
N THR A 514 -21.31 10.17 2.15
CA THR A 514 -21.93 8.86 1.87
C THR A 514 -21.67 8.40 0.44
N SER A 515 -21.54 9.35 -0.48
CA SER A 515 -21.16 9.13 -1.88
C SER A 515 -19.80 9.79 -2.20
N PRO A 516 -19.23 9.61 -3.41
CA PRO A 516 -17.96 10.25 -3.77
C PRO A 516 -18.11 11.78 -3.87
N PRO A 517 -17.30 12.59 -3.16
CA PRO A 517 -17.29 14.03 -3.40
C PRO A 517 -16.62 14.32 -4.75
N TRP A 518 -17.15 15.29 -5.50
CA TRP A 518 -16.55 15.71 -6.77
C TRP A 518 -15.23 16.46 -6.56
N CYS A 519 -14.37 16.40 -7.58
CA CYS A 519 -12.96 16.80 -7.52
C CYS A 519 -12.19 16.06 -6.39
N GLY A 520 -10.93 16.44 -6.17
CA GLY A 520 -10.16 15.86 -5.07
C GLY A 520 -8.65 16.09 -5.20
N ARG A 521 -7.92 15.59 -4.21
CA ARG A 521 -6.45 15.52 -4.22
C ARG A 521 -6.00 14.10 -3.89
N GLY A 522 -4.93 13.66 -4.53
CA GLY A 522 -4.32 12.35 -4.28
C GLY A 522 -2.83 12.35 -4.56
N GLN A 523 -2.18 11.19 -4.46
CA GLN A 523 -0.75 11.04 -4.72
C GLN A 523 -0.47 9.84 -5.61
N ILE A 524 0.21 10.07 -6.73
CA ILE A 524 0.84 9.03 -7.56
C ILE A 524 2.34 9.33 -7.65
N ALA A 525 3.18 8.30 -7.56
CA ALA A 525 4.64 8.41 -7.68
C ALA A 525 5.28 9.53 -6.80
N LYS A 526 4.73 9.76 -5.60
CA LYS A 526 5.12 10.82 -4.64
C LYS A 526 4.85 12.27 -5.10
N LYS A 527 4.15 12.48 -6.22
CA LYS A 527 3.62 13.78 -6.65
C LYS A 527 2.18 13.95 -6.12
N THR A 528 1.84 15.14 -5.62
CA THR A 528 0.45 15.49 -5.32
C THR A 528 -0.24 15.88 -6.62
N ILE A 529 -1.41 15.30 -6.86
CA ILE A 529 -2.29 15.59 -8.00
C ILE A 529 -3.57 16.23 -7.46
N SER A 530 -4.04 17.28 -8.14
CA SER A 530 -5.33 17.92 -7.90
C SER A 530 -6.22 17.74 -9.11
N LEU A 531 -7.47 17.31 -8.88
CA LEU A 531 -8.49 17.16 -9.91
C LEU A 531 -9.40 18.39 -9.99
N ARG A 532 -9.88 18.73 -11.19
CA ARG A 532 -10.94 19.73 -11.46
C ARG A 532 -11.89 19.24 -12.54
N ASN A 533 -13.13 19.77 -12.52
CA ASN A 533 -14.17 19.54 -13.53
C ASN A 533 -14.52 18.06 -13.76
N THR A 534 -14.48 17.26 -12.69
CA THR A 534 -14.65 15.80 -12.76
C THR A 534 -16.09 15.30 -12.73
N CYS A 535 -17.10 16.18 -12.72
CA CYS A 535 -18.51 15.80 -12.51
C CYS A 535 -18.98 14.63 -13.42
N THR A 536 -18.67 14.64 -14.71
CA THR A 536 -19.10 13.59 -15.64
C THR A 536 -18.41 12.24 -15.38
N ILE A 537 -17.08 12.23 -15.21
CA ILE A 537 -16.33 11.01 -14.89
C ILE A 537 -16.66 10.49 -13.48
N ASP A 538 -16.93 11.38 -12.53
CA ASP A 538 -17.37 11.04 -11.18
C ASP A 538 -18.73 10.32 -11.21
N ASN A 539 -19.69 10.83 -11.99
CA ASN A 539 -21.00 10.22 -12.16
C ASN A 539 -20.87 8.84 -12.81
N LEU A 540 -20.15 8.72 -13.92
CA LEU A 540 -19.99 7.44 -14.64
C LEU A 540 -19.27 6.37 -13.80
N LEU A 541 -18.14 6.69 -13.17
CA LEU A 541 -17.41 5.74 -12.33
C LEU A 541 -18.21 5.35 -11.07
N TYR A 542 -18.97 6.29 -10.47
CA TYR A 542 -19.84 5.99 -9.34
C TYR A 542 -21.01 5.07 -9.74
N PHE A 543 -21.63 5.30 -10.89
CA PHE A 543 -22.71 4.45 -11.40
C PHE A 543 -22.24 3.05 -11.75
N LEU A 544 -21.06 2.90 -12.38
CA LEU A 544 -20.47 1.59 -12.64
C LEU A 544 -20.12 0.87 -11.33
N PHE A 545 -19.57 1.58 -10.33
CA PHE A 545 -19.36 1.02 -8.99
C PHE A 545 -20.67 0.56 -8.33
N LEU A 546 -21.73 1.38 -8.35
CA LEU A 546 -23.04 1.01 -7.80
C LEU A 546 -23.63 -0.20 -8.54
N ALA A 547 -23.53 -0.24 -9.86
CA ALA A 547 -24.00 -1.34 -10.68
C ALA A 547 -23.25 -2.64 -10.32
N MET A 548 -21.92 -2.62 -10.28
CA MET A 548 -21.10 -3.77 -9.87
C MET A 548 -21.37 -4.20 -8.42
N LYS A 549 -21.72 -3.27 -7.53
CA LYS A 549 -22.06 -3.56 -6.13
C LYS A 549 -23.47 -4.15 -5.95
N LYS A 550 -24.39 -3.88 -6.88
CA LYS A 550 -25.82 -4.22 -6.76
C LYS A 550 -26.28 -5.32 -7.71
N ALA A 551 -25.55 -5.57 -8.79
CA ALA A 551 -25.77 -6.66 -9.74
C ALA A 551 -24.60 -7.65 -9.67
N PRO A 552 -24.70 -8.75 -8.88
CA PRO A 552 -23.61 -9.73 -8.74
C PRO A 552 -23.18 -10.38 -10.06
N PHE A 553 -24.12 -10.56 -11.01
CA PHE A 553 -23.81 -11.07 -12.35
C PHE A 553 -22.83 -10.16 -13.10
N LEU A 554 -22.97 -8.83 -12.97
CA LEU A 554 -22.12 -7.85 -13.63
C LEU A 554 -20.69 -7.89 -13.08
N LEU A 555 -20.55 -7.95 -11.74
CA LEU A 555 -19.24 -8.10 -11.11
C LEU A 555 -18.57 -9.42 -11.52
N SER A 556 -19.34 -10.51 -11.56
CA SER A 556 -18.87 -11.83 -11.99
C SER A 556 -18.44 -11.85 -13.46
N GLU A 557 -19.22 -11.24 -14.37
CA GLU A 557 -18.86 -11.16 -15.79
C GLU A 557 -17.59 -10.31 -16.00
N ILE A 558 -17.44 -9.19 -15.29
CA ILE A 558 -16.22 -8.36 -15.30
C ILE A 558 -15.02 -9.14 -14.76
N GLN A 559 -15.18 -9.86 -13.64
CA GLN A 559 -14.12 -10.69 -13.05
C GLN A 559 -13.69 -11.85 -13.96
N ASN A 560 -14.63 -12.46 -14.70
CA ASN A 560 -14.33 -13.51 -15.67
C ASN A 560 -13.63 -12.97 -16.92
N LYS A 561 -13.97 -11.74 -17.36
CA LYS A 561 -13.37 -11.11 -18.56
C LYS A 561 -12.07 -10.32 -18.27
N GLN A 562 -11.70 -10.07 -17.01
CA GLN A 562 -10.53 -9.26 -16.61
C GLN A 562 -9.17 -9.76 -17.13
N THR A 563 -9.04 -11.07 -17.40
CA THR A 563 -7.79 -11.65 -17.93
C THR A 563 -7.55 -11.22 -19.37
N PHE A 564 -8.61 -10.99 -20.13
CA PHE A 564 -8.57 -10.78 -21.58
C PHE A 564 -8.48 -9.30 -21.99
N ASP A 565 -8.95 -8.36 -21.15
CA ASP A 565 -9.00 -6.94 -21.50
C ASP A 565 -8.51 -5.98 -20.39
N ARG A 566 -7.95 -4.84 -20.81
CA ARG A 566 -7.41 -3.80 -19.93
C ARG A 566 -8.51 -3.02 -19.21
N CYS A 567 -9.64 -2.74 -19.85
CA CYS A 567 -10.72 -1.95 -19.27
C CYS A 567 -11.36 -2.67 -18.07
N PHE A 568 -11.66 -3.97 -18.19
CA PHE A 568 -12.19 -4.74 -17.06
C PHE A 568 -11.26 -4.76 -15.84
N ARG A 569 -9.93 -4.79 -16.04
CA ARG A 569 -8.96 -4.63 -14.94
C ARG A 569 -9.00 -3.24 -14.31
N LEU A 570 -9.12 -2.19 -15.12
CA LEU A 570 -9.24 -0.82 -14.63
C LEU A 570 -10.56 -0.59 -13.88
N LEU A 571 -11.68 -1.13 -14.37
CA LEU A 571 -12.97 -1.09 -13.69
C LEU A 571 -12.92 -1.81 -12.34
N LEU A 572 -12.30 -2.99 -12.26
CA LEU A 572 -12.14 -3.70 -10.98
C LEU A 572 -11.21 -2.97 -10.01
N MET A 573 -10.16 -2.31 -10.52
CA MET A 573 -9.28 -1.44 -9.72
C MET A 573 -10.05 -0.22 -9.15
N VAL A 574 -10.85 0.47 -9.97
CA VAL A 574 -11.70 1.58 -9.51
C VAL A 574 -12.71 1.08 -8.49
N TYR A 575 -13.40 -0.03 -8.77
CA TYR A 575 -14.34 -0.67 -7.85
C TYR A 575 -13.69 -0.93 -6.48
N ASN A 576 -12.50 -1.54 -6.45
CA ASN A 576 -11.77 -1.80 -5.20
C ASN A 576 -11.42 -0.51 -4.44
N HIS A 577 -10.96 0.55 -5.13
CA HIS A 577 -10.74 1.85 -4.48
C HIS A 577 -12.04 2.47 -3.95
N PHE A 578 -13.16 2.32 -4.66
CA PHE A 578 -14.46 2.87 -4.30
C PHE A 578 -15.09 2.10 -3.13
N VAL A 579 -14.96 0.76 -3.07
CA VAL A 579 -15.28 -0.05 -1.88
C VAL A 579 -14.53 0.46 -0.65
N MET A 580 -13.24 0.77 -0.80
CA MET A 580 -12.38 1.31 0.27
C MET A 580 -12.61 2.82 0.56
N ARG A 581 -13.63 3.45 -0.04
CA ARG A 581 -13.93 4.91 0.02
C ARG A 581 -12.76 5.81 -0.42
N GLN A 582 -11.80 5.27 -1.18
CA GLN A 582 -10.65 5.99 -1.73
C GLN A 582 -11.00 6.68 -3.05
N TRP A 583 -12.10 7.44 -3.06
CA TRP A 583 -12.73 8.04 -4.25
C TRP A 583 -11.73 8.76 -5.16
N SER A 584 -10.91 9.64 -4.60
CA SER A 584 -9.89 10.38 -5.35
C SER A 584 -8.80 9.47 -5.92
N LEU A 585 -8.41 8.40 -5.22
CA LEU A 585 -7.38 7.49 -5.73
C LEU A 585 -7.91 6.65 -6.89
N GLY A 586 -9.13 6.09 -6.79
CA GLY A 586 -9.75 5.35 -7.90
C GLY A 586 -9.85 6.19 -9.17
N ARG A 587 -10.24 7.46 -9.04
CA ARG A 587 -10.34 8.40 -10.18
C ARG A 587 -9.00 8.74 -10.80
N ILE A 588 -7.98 9.06 -9.98
CA ILE A 588 -6.64 9.35 -10.49
C ILE A 588 -6.05 8.07 -11.12
N SER A 589 -6.23 6.89 -10.52
CA SER A 589 -5.76 5.62 -11.10
C SER A 589 -6.46 5.24 -12.41
N TRP A 590 -7.73 5.62 -12.60
CA TRP A 590 -8.38 5.54 -13.91
C TRP A 590 -7.72 6.49 -14.91
N LEU A 591 -7.72 7.79 -14.62
CA LEU A 591 -7.19 8.85 -15.49
C LEU A 591 -5.71 8.69 -15.86
N ASP A 592 -4.85 8.22 -14.93
CA ASP A 592 -3.42 7.92 -15.14
C ASP A 592 -3.20 6.80 -16.17
N GLN A 593 -4.18 5.89 -16.26
CA GLN A 593 -4.12 4.72 -17.12
C GLN A 593 -4.84 4.94 -18.46
N THR A 594 -5.88 5.77 -18.49
CA THR A 594 -6.69 6.05 -19.68
C THR A 594 -6.26 7.32 -20.44
N SER A 595 -5.39 8.17 -19.89
CA SER A 595 -4.97 9.40 -20.56
C SER A 595 -3.50 9.77 -20.37
N ASP A 596 -2.79 9.88 -21.49
CA ASP A 596 -1.41 10.37 -21.54
C ASP A 596 -1.33 11.89 -21.35
N GLN A 597 -2.44 12.62 -21.55
CA GLN A 597 -2.52 14.08 -21.41
C GLN A 597 -2.11 14.56 -20.01
N PHE A 598 -2.28 13.72 -18.99
CA PHE A 598 -2.02 14.06 -17.59
C PHE A 598 -0.64 13.63 -17.07
N LYS A 599 0.12 12.84 -17.84
CA LYS A 599 1.44 12.32 -17.43
C LYS A 599 2.36 13.47 -17.03
N GLY A 600 2.81 13.43 -15.77
CA GLY A 600 3.74 14.40 -15.21
C GLY A 600 3.14 15.69 -14.63
N LYS A 601 1.88 16.04 -14.97
CA LYS A 601 1.17 17.24 -14.49
C LYS A 601 0.68 17.08 -13.04
N GLN A 602 0.58 18.20 -12.30
CA GLN A 602 0.06 18.23 -10.92
C GLN A 602 -1.41 18.68 -10.82
N LEU A 603 -1.93 19.35 -11.87
CA LEU A 603 -3.33 19.74 -11.99
C LEU A 603 -3.91 19.01 -13.20
N TRP A 604 -4.94 18.22 -12.97
CA TRP A 604 -5.67 17.48 -14.00
C TRP A 604 -7.06 18.08 -14.09
N ASP A 605 -7.37 18.65 -15.25
CA ASP A 605 -8.65 19.25 -15.58
C ASP A 605 -9.31 18.34 -16.63
N THR A 606 -10.52 17.87 -16.36
CA THR A 606 -11.25 16.91 -17.22
C THR A 606 -12.40 17.57 -17.99
N PHE A 607 -12.45 18.89 -18.07
CA PHE A 607 -13.43 19.61 -18.88
C PHE A 607 -13.26 19.33 -20.38
N GLY A 608 -14.35 19.00 -21.09
CA GLY A 608 -14.35 18.79 -22.54
C GLY A 608 -13.68 17.49 -23.00
N THR A 609 -13.57 16.50 -22.12
CA THR A 609 -12.91 15.19 -22.35
C THR A 609 -13.77 14.00 -21.91
N GLU A 610 -15.06 14.25 -21.72
CA GLU A 610 -16.02 13.36 -21.05
C GLU A 610 -16.18 12.02 -21.78
N GLN A 611 -16.28 12.06 -23.11
CA GLN A 611 -16.46 10.89 -23.98
C GLN A 611 -15.17 10.06 -24.10
N GLU A 612 -14.00 10.72 -24.09
CA GLU A 612 -12.69 10.09 -24.29
C GLU A 612 -12.26 9.22 -23.11
N PHE A 613 -12.41 9.72 -21.88
CA PHE A 613 -11.84 9.03 -20.72
C PHE A 613 -12.65 7.87 -20.19
N VAL A 614 -13.95 7.78 -20.47
CA VAL A 614 -14.77 6.64 -20.04
C VAL A 614 -15.31 5.83 -21.21
N VAL A 615 -16.07 6.44 -22.13
CA VAL A 615 -16.77 5.72 -23.20
C VAL A 615 -15.78 5.11 -24.20
N CYS A 616 -14.77 5.88 -24.66
CA CYS A 616 -13.71 5.39 -25.53
C CYS A 616 -12.74 4.38 -24.88
N HIS A 617 -12.91 4.07 -23.58
CA HIS A 617 -12.20 3.00 -22.89
C HIS A 617 -13.06 1.75 -22.67
N LEU A 618 -14.39 1.84 -22.80
CA LEU A 618 -15.32 0.70 -22.77
C LEU A 618 -15.38 -0.09 -24.09
N LYS A 619 -14.51 0.23 -25.06
CA LYS A 619 -14.54 -0.32 -26.43
C LYS A 619 -14.63 -1.84 -26.50
N TYR A 620 -13.85 -2.56 -25.71
CA TYR A 620 -13.87 -4.03 -25.73
C TYR A 620 -15.24 -4.61 -25.30
N THR A 621 -15.98 -3.92 -24.43
CA THR A 621 -17.35 -4.28 -24.02
C THR A 621 -18.37 -3.93 -25.11
N LEU A 622 -18.13 -2.85 -25.86
CA LEU A 622 -19.08 -2.25 -26.79
C LEU A 622 -18.78 -2.54 -28.27
N GLN A 623 -17.71 -3.28 -28.58
CA GLN A 623 -17.24 -3.50 -29.94
C GLN A 623 -18.26 -4.35 -30.74
N THR A 624 -18.72 -3.80 -31.85
CA THR A 624 -19.63 -4.45 -32.78
C THR A 624 -18.96 -4.72 -34.13
N THR A 625 -19.40 -5.76 -34.83
CA THR A 625 -19.10 -5.97 -36.24
C THR A 625 -20.32 -5.78 -37.11
N ARG A 626 -20.08 -5.36 -38.35
CA ARG A 626 -21.09 -5.24 -39.40
C ARG A 626 -20.49 -5.73 -40.71
N GLN A 627 -21.14 -6.68 -41.37
CA GLN A 627 -20.76 -7.13 -42.70
C GLN A 627 -21.49 -6.32 -43.79
N PHE A 628 -20.82 -6.18 -44.92
CA PHE A 628 -21.28 -5.45 -46.10
C PHE A 628 -21.34 -6.42 -47.28
N VAL A 629 -22.54 -6.81 -47.68
CA VAL A 629 -22.75 -7.79 -48.75
C VAL A 629 -23.03 -7.05 -50.06
N CYS A 630 -22.28 -7.37 -51.11
CA CYS A 630 -22.49 -6.85 -52.45
C CYS A 630 -23.30 -7.86 -53.28
N ASN A 631 -24.36 -7.39 -53.95
CA ASN A 631 -25.17 -8.21 -54.86
C ASN A 631 -24.54 -8.39 -56.27
N GLY A 632 -23.38 -7.80 -56.54
CA GLY A 632 -22.71 -7.92 -57.83
C GLY A 632 -22.02 -9.28 -57.98
N HIS A 633 -22.52 -10.15 -58.87
CA HIS A 633 -22.06 -11.52 -59.09
C HIS A 633 -20.53 -11.69 -59.24
N ASN A 634 -19.84 -10.70 -59.84
CA ASN A 634 -18.39 -10.71 -60.06
C ASN A 634 -17.60 -9.81 -59.08
N CYS A 635 -18.16 -9.46 -57.92
CA CYS A 635 -17.45 -8.65 -56.93
C CYS A 635 -16.20 -9.39 -56.40
N PRO A 636 -15.00 -8.78 -56.39
CA PRO A 636 -13.79 -9.42 -55.86
C PRO A 636 -13.83 -9.62 -54.35
N ASN A 637 -14.71 -8.91 -53.64
CA ASN A 637 -14.86 -8.97 -52.20
C ASN A 637 -16.36 -8.90 -51.84
N PRO A 638 -17.13 -9.98 -52.08
CA PRO A 638 -18.59 -9.93 -52.00
C PRO A 638 -19.09 -9.64 -50.58
N ALA A 639 -18.39 -10.10 -49.54
CA ALA A 639 -18.70 -9.81 -48.14
C ALA A 639 -17.48 -9.21 -47.42
N LYS A 640 -17.63 -8.01 -46.85
CA LYS A 640 -16.55 -7.29 -46.15
C LYS A 640 -17.00 -6.93 -44.74
N GLU A 641 -16.18 -7.23 -43.73
CA GLU A 641 -16.50 -6.96 -42.32
C GLU A 641 -15.81 -5.69 -41.80
N TYR A 642 -16.53 -4.85 -41.06
CA TYR A 642 -15.97 -3.71 -40.34
C TYR A 642 -16.24 -3.83 -38.84
N LYS A 643 -15.26 -3.41 -38.04
CA LYS A 643 -15.36 -3.31 -36.58
C LYS A 643 -15.64 -1.87 -36.18
N TYR A 644 -16.55 -1.70 -35.23
CA TYR A 644 -16.92 -0.42 -34.62
C TYR A 644 -16.72 -0.52 -33.12
N ASP A 645 -16.02 0.45 -32.55
CA ASP A 645 -15.55 0.39 -31.16
C ASP A 645 -16.55 0.96 -30.14
N THR A 646 -17.60 1.66 -30.58
CA THR A 646 -18.53 2.39 -29.69
C THR A 646 -19.99 2.24 -30.12
N VAL A 647 -20.87 2.43 -29.14
CA VAL A 647 -22.32 2.58 -29.34
C VAL A 647 -22.65 4.07 -29.22
N ALA A 648 -22.30 4.83 -30.27
CA ALA A 648 -22.76 6.20 -30.45
C ALA A 648 -24.13 6.16 -31.15
N VAL A 649 -25.10 6.87 -30.58
CA VAL A 649 -26.50 6.87 -31.04
C VAL A 649 -26.94 8.31 -31.25
N LEU A 650 -27.07 8.69 -32.51
CA LEU A 650 -27.59 9.99 -32.91
C LEU A 650 -29.09 10.05 -32.65
N CYS A 651 -29.49 10.69 -31.55
CA CYS A 651 -30.88 11.02 -31.24
C CYS A 651 -31.25 12.30 -31.98
N ASN A 652 -31.42 12.22 -33.30
CA ASN A 652 -31.96 13.35 -34.08
C ASN A 652 -33.43 13.59 -33.68
N ASP A 653 -33.82 14.87 -33.70
CA ASP A 653 -35.14 15.46 -33.40
C ASP A 653 -36.23 14.48 -32.94
N LEU A 654 -36.54 14.55 -31.64
CA LEU A 654 -37.70 13.90 -30.99
C LEU A 654 -37.79 12.36 -31.08
N SER A 655 -36.81 11.67 -31.67
CA SER A 655 -36.84 10.20 -31.78
C SER A 655 -36.73 9.51 -30.41
N GLN A 656 -37.51 8.43 -30.23
CA GLN A 656 -37.45 7.63 -29.00
C GLN A 656 -36.18 6.80 -28.97
N LEU A 657 -35.56 6.63 -27.79
CA LEU A 657 -34.28 5.92 -27.64
C LEU A 657 -34.23 4.53 -28.31
N GLN A 658 -35.35 3.81 -28.33
CA GLN A 658 -35.48 2.52 -29.05
C GLN A 658 -35.31 2.67 -30.56
N GLU A 659 -35.97 3.64 -31.18
CA GLU A 659 -35.90 3.89 -32.62
C GLU A 659 -34.46 4.25 -33.05
N SER A 660 -33.76 5.01 -32.22
CA SER A 660 -32.35 5.36 -32.42
C SER A 660 -31.45 4.11 -32.32
N PHE A 661 -31.76 3.16 -31.42
CA PHE A 661 -31.10 1.85 -31.36
C PHE A 661 -31.44 0.93 -32.55
N ASP A 662 -32.67 0.99 -33.05
CA ASP A 662 -33.08 0.20 -34.22
C ASP A 662 -32.39 0.72 -35.49
N LYS A 663 -32.35 2.05 -35.70
CA LYS A 663 -31.54 2.70 -36.75
C LYS A 663 -30.06 2.35 -36.62
N TRP A 664 -29.49 2.39 -35.41
CA TRP A 664 -28.10 1.99 -35.18
C TRP A 664 -27.85 0.51 -35.51
N SER A 665 -28.77 -0.39 -35.16
CA SER A 665 -28.67 -1.84 -35.37
C SER A 665 -28.87 -2.26 -36.83
N PHE A 666 -29.81 -1.61 -37.53
CA PHE A 666 -30.36 -2.08 -38.81
C PHE A 666 -30.17 -1.17 -40.01
N THR A 667 -29.80 0.11 -39.87
CA THR A 667 -29.69 1.15 -40.94
C THR A 667 -29.56 0.57 -42.36
N GLU A 668 -30.68 0.50 -43.07
CA GLU A 668 -30.73 0.05 -44.46
C GLU A 668 -30.26 1.18 -45.37
N HIS A 669 -28.96 1.19 -45.65
CA HIS A 669 -28.34 2.16 -46.55
C HIS A 669 -27.65 1.40 -47.69
N TYR A 670 -28.27 1.43 -48.86
CA TYR A 670 -27.67 0.86 -50.06
C TYR A 670 -26.70 1.87 -50.68
N PHE A 671 -25.48 1.44 -50.98
CA PHE A 671 -24.50 2.28 -51.67
C PHE A 671 -23.77 1.51 -52.76
N ASN A 672 -23.25 2.23 -53.76
CA ASN A 672 -22.57 1.61 -54.90
C ASN A 672 -21.25 0.95 -54.47
N CYS A 673 -20.98 -0.26 -54.97
CA CYS A 673 -19.74 -0.95 -54.67
C CYS A 673 -18.54 -0.22 -55.32
N THR A 674 -17.47 -0.01 -54.55
CA THR A 674 -16.26 0.68 -55.02
C THR A 674 -15.09 -0.27 -55.29
N GLU A 675 -15.27 -1.57 -55.07
CA GLU A 675 -14.24 -2.59 -55.25
C GLU A 675 -13.90 -2.79 -56.74
N ARG A 676 -12.61 -3.05 -57.03
CA ARG A 676 -12.08 -3.18 -58.40
C ARG A 676 -11.25 -4.45 -58.54
N ARG A 677 -11.28 -5.08 -59.72
CA ARG A 677 -10.40 -6.21 -60.09
C ARG A 677 -9.98 -6.10 -61.54
N LEU A 678 -8.67 -6.12 -61.82
CA LEU A 678 -8.11 -6.14 -63.19
C LEU A 678 -8.72 -5.08 -64.14
N GLY A 679 -8.95 -3.86 -63.63
CA GLY A 679 -9.54 -2.75 -64.40
C GLY A 679 -11.07 -2.68 -64.40
N CYS A 680 -11.78 -3.77 -64.07
CA CYS A 680 -13.23 -3.77 -63.93
C CYS A 680 -13.68 -3.21 -62.58
N VAL A 681 -14.67 -2.31 -62.58
CA VAL A 681 -15.34 -1.77 -61.39
C VAL A 681 -16.58 -2.61 -61.10
N CYS A 682 -16.85 -2.91 -59.82
CA CYS A 682 -18.07 -3.62 -59.45
C CYS A 682 -19.28 -2.68 -59.48
N HIS A 683 -20.26 -2.93 -60.36
CA HIS A 683 -21.50 -2.15 -60.44
C HIS A 683 -22.62 -2.62 -59.49
N GLY A 684 -22.33 -3.59 -58.61
CA GLY A 684 -23.31 -4.05 -57.60
C GLY A 684 -23.56 -2.99 -56.52
N ARG A 685 -24.72 -3.08 -55.86
CA ARG A 685 -25.00 -2.34 -54.63
C ARG A 685 -24.52 -3.15 -53.42
N ARG A 686 -24.07 -2.45 -52.38
CA ARG A 686 -23.79 -3.02 -51.07
C ARG A 686 -24.94 -2.74 -50.12
N ALA A 687 -25.39 -3.79 -49.45
CA ALA A 687 -26.31 -3.72 -48.32
C ALA A 687 -25.54 -3.94 -47.01
N TYR A 688 -25.98 -3.28 -45.94
CA TYR A 688 -25.48 -3.55 -44.60
C TYR A 688 -26.22 -4.74 -43.99
N THR A 689 -25.48 -5.61 -43.29
CA THR A 689 -26.07 -6.57 -42.35
C THR A 689 -26.39 -5.91 -41.01
N ARG A 690 -27.12 -6.61 -40.13
CA ARG A 690 -27.35 -6.21 -38.74
C ARG A 690 -26.02 -6.07 -37.99
N ARG A 691 -25.87 -5.06 -37.13
CA ARG A 691 -24.73 -4.99 -36.19
C ARG A 691 -24.79 -6.11 -35.16
N ILE A 692 -23.67 -6.77 -34.87
CA ILE A 692 -23.57 -7.84 -33.86
C ILE A 692 -22.45 -7.49 -32.85
N PHE A 693 -22.65 -7.75 -31.56
CA PHE A 693 -21.58 -7.57 -30.57
C PHE A 693 -20.53 -8.68 -30.67
N THR A 694 -19.27 -8.30 -30.79
CA THR A 694 -18.14 -9.22 -31.01
C THR A 694 -17.86 -10.15 -29.83
N ASN A 695 -18.08 -9.67 -28.60
CA ASN A 695 -17.76 -10.38 -27.35
C ASN A 695 -19.02 -10.89 -26.63
N GLY A 696 -20.07 -11.20 -27.41
CA GLY A 696 -21.41 -11.50 -26.93
C GLY A 696 -22.13 -10.25 -26.42
N MET A 697 -23.38 -10.44 -25.96
CA MET A 697 -24.17 -9.34 -25.40
C MET A 697 -23.51 -8.76 -24.14
N PRO A 698 -23.23 -7.45 -24.07
CA PRO A 698 -22.63 -6.87 -22.88
C PRO A 698 -23.60 -6.88 -21.69
N ALA A 699 -23.08 -7.04 -20.47
CA ALA A 699 -23.88 -6.90 -19.25
C ALA A 699 -24.41 -5.46 -19.03
N PHE A 700 -23.72 -4.47 -19.60
CA PHE A 700 -24.07 -3.05 -19.52
C PHE A 700 -23.69 -2.31 -20.79
N ILE A 701 -24.45 -1.27 -21.14
CA ILE A 701 -24.15 -0.38 -22.26
C ILE A 701 -24.11 1.05 -21.73
N ALA A 702 -23.00 1.74 -21.94
CA ALA A 702 -22.88 3.18 -21.72
C ALA A 702 -23.13 3.89 -23.04
N VAL A 703 -24.23 4.63 -23.13
CA VAL A 703 -24.62 5.42 -24.30
C VAL A 703 -24.15 6.84 -24.09
N SER A 704 -23.46 7.40 -25.07
CA SER A 704 -23.26 8.84 -25.22
C SER A 704 -24.36 9.37 -26.11
N ILE A 705 -25.06 10.42 -25.69
CA ILE A 705 -25.95 11.18 -26.58
C ILE A 705 -25.09 12.33 -27.13
N ASP A 706 -24.93 12.38 -28.45
CA ASP A 706 -24.05 13.35 -29.08
C ASP A 706 -24.68 14.76 -29.03
N SER A 707 -23.85 15.78 -28.81
CA SER A 707 -24.24 17.19 -28.83
C SER A 707 -24.05 17.81 -30.22
N VAL A 708 -24.99 18.64 -30.64
CA VAL A 708 -24.79 19.55 -31.77
C VAL A 708 -23.99 20.76 -31.29
N VAL A 709 -23.04 21.26 -32.08
CA VAL A 709 -22.34 22.51 -31.76
C VAL A 709 -23.26 23.67 -32.14
N SER A 710 -23.67 24.47 -31.15
CA SER A 710 -24.50 25.65 -31.38
C SER A 710 -23.74 26.73 -32.13
N SER A 711 -24.48 27.70 -32.69
CA SER A 711 -23.91 28.88 -33.36
C SER A 711 -22.95 29.70 -32.49
N ASN A 712 -23.00 29.52 -31.16
CA ASN A 712 -22.14 30.18 -30.18
C ASN A 712 -20.88 29.35 -29.81
N GLY A 713 -20.66 28.21 -30.46
CA GLY A 713 -19.50 27.33 -30.21
C GLY A 713 -19.63 26.47 -28.93
N HIS A 714 -20.80 26.43 -28.30
CA HIS A 714 -21.08 25.58 -27.15
C HIS A 714 -21.80 24.29 -27.59
N PRO A 715 -21.51 23.13 -26.98
CA PRO A 715 -22.28 21.91 -27.25
C PRO A 715 -23.69 22.01 -26.67
N GLU A 716 -24.70 22.01 -27.53
CA GLU A 716 -26.11 21.83 -27.19
C GLU A 716 -26.44 20.33 -27.27
N MET A 717 -26.85 19.75 -26.14
CA MET A 717 -27.18 18.32 -26.09
C MET A 717 -28.62 18.12 -26.56
N LEU A 718 -28.84 17.23 -27.53
CA LEU A 718 -30.18 16.98 -28.07
C LEU A 718 -31.08 16.28 -27.02
N PRO A 719 -32.37 16.65 -26.97
CA PRO A 719 -33.31 16.02 -26.06
C PRO A 719 -33.70 14.60 -26.51
N ALA A 720 -33.76 13.68 -25.55
CA ALA A 720 -34.17 12.30 -25.81
C ALA A 720 -35.17 11.79 -24.75
N ALA A 721 -36.30 11.23 -25.20
CA ALA A 721 -37.27 10.60 -24.32
C ALA A 721 -36.77 9.21 -23.86
N ILE A 722 -36.56 9.05 -22.55
CA ILE A 722 -36.01 7.81 -21.97
C ILE A 722 -37.12 6.79 -21.72
N GLN A 723 -37.11 5.67 -22.45
CA GLN A 723 -38.05 4.58 -22.21
C GLN A 723 -37.69 3.75 -20.96
N PRO A 724 -38.66 3.12 -20.25
CA PRO A 724 -38.40 2.31 -19.05
C PRO A 724 -37.48 1.09 -19.26
N ALA A 725 -37.39 0.60 -20.50
CA ALA A 725 -36.47 -0.41 -21.01
C ALA A 725 -36.33 -0.26 -22.53
N VAL A 726 -35.23 -0.73 -23.11
CA VAL A 726 -34.98 -0.83 -24.57
C VAL A 726 -34.55 -2.25 -24.93
N ILE A 727 -34.76 -2.65 -26.18
CA ILE A 727 -34.38 -3.96 -26.74
C ILE A 727 -33.27 -3.72 -27.77
N ILE A 728 -32.10 -4.31 -27.55
CA ILE A 728 -30.95 -4.21 -28.44
C ILE A 728 -30.55 -5.63 -28.83
N ASN A 729 -30.60 -5.92 -30.13
CA ASN A 729 -30.29 -7.24 -30.70
C ASN A 729 -31.05 -8.42 -30.03
N SER A 730 -32.33 -8.22 -29.70
CA SER A 730 -33.19 -9.18 -28.98
C SER A 730 -32.86 -9.38 -27.49
N THR A 731 -31.97 -8.58 -26.91
CA THR A 731 -31.71 -8.54 -25.46
C THR A 731 -32.32 -7.28 -24.85
N ARG A 732 -33.05 -7.42 -23.75
CA ARG A 732 -33.68 -6.30 -23.03
C ARG A 732 -32.71 -5.66 -22.05
N TYR A 733 -32.67 -4.33 -22.05
CA TYR A 733 -31.88 -3.52 -21.13
C TYR A 733 -32.77 -2.50 -20.42
N LYS A 734 -32.51 -2.24 -19.14
CA LYS A 734 -33.16 -1.17 -18.35
C LYS A 734 -32.16 0.00 -18.17
N PRO A 735 -32.51 1.27 -18.42
CA PRO A 735 -31.72 2.40 -17.96
C PRO A 735 -31.72 2.42 -16.43
N VAL A 736 -30.54 2.49 -15.82
CA VAL A 736 -30.38 2.46 -14.36
C VAL A 736 -29.66 3.68 -13.80
N ALA A 737 -28.92 4.41 -14.65
CA ALA A 737 -28.32 5.68 -14.28
C ALA A 737 -28.21 6.62 -15.50
N ILE A 738 -28.30 7.92 -15.25
CA ILE A 738 -28.34 8.99 -16.26
C ILE A 738 -27.46 10.14 -15.77
N THR A 739 -26.67 10.77 -16.65
CA THR A 739 -26.02 12.07 -16.36
C THR A 739 -26.74 13.19 -17.09
N TYR A 740 -27.16 14.21 -16.37
CA TYR A 740 -27.93 15.35 -16.90
C TYR A 740 -27.11 16.65 -16.81
N HIS A 741 -27.11 17.43 -17.89
CA HIS A 741 -26.37 18.70 -17.98
C HIS A 741 -27.26 19.88 -17.58
N LEU A 742 -26.85 20.58 -16.52
CA LEU A 742 -27.41 21.87 -16.11
C LEU A 742 -26.70 22.99 -16.89
N SER A 743 -27.33 23.45 -17.97
CA SER A 743 -26.83 24.50 -18.85
C SER A 743 -26.41 25.78 -18.09
N GLU A 744 -27.28 26.30 -17.22
CA GLU A 744 -27.04 27.51 -16.41
C GLU A 744 -25.75 27.48 -15.59
N LYS A 745 -25.32 26.28 -15.16
CA LYS A 745 -24.16 26.09 -14.26
C LYS A 745 -23.00 25.39 -14.97
N ASN A 746 -23.17 25.08 -16.25
CA ASN A 746 -22.32 24.21 -17.07
C ASN A 746 -21.84 22.97 -16.30
N HIS A 747 -22.80 22.19 -15.79
CA HIS A 747 -22.52 21.25 -14.71
C HIS A 747 -23.35 19.96 -14.80
N PHE A 748 -22.70 18.79 -14.64
CA PHE A 748 -23.37 17.49 -14.71
C PHE A 748 -23.78 16.94 -13.34
N ILE A 749 -25.09 16.74 -13.16
CA ILE A 749 -25.66 15.96 -12.05
C ILE A 749 -25.98 14.54 -12.49
N GLY A 750 -26.09 13.61 -11.54
CA GLY A 750 -26.38 12.21 -11.80
C GLY A 750 -27.72 11.76 -11.22
N PHE A 751 -28.44 10.86 -11.90
CA PHE A 751 -29.61 10.16 -11.36
C PHE A 751 -29.41 8.65 -11.45
N HIS A 752 -29.82 7.87 -10.43
CA HIS A 752 -29.75 6.40 -10.47
C HIS A 752 -30.89 5.67 -9.74
N ARG A 753 -31.33 4.53 -10.28
CA ARG A 753 -32.26 3.57 -9.63
C ARG A 753 -31.60 2.24 -9.25
N LEU A 754 -30.30 2.27 -8.96
CA LEU A 754 -29.50 1.09 -8.59
C LEU A 754 -29.73 0.56 -7.16
N SER A 755 -30.58 1.21 -6.35
CA SER A 755 -30.82 0.83 -4.93
C SER A 755 -32.28 0.51 -4.60
N GLY A 756 -33.15 0.43 -5.60
CA GLY A 756 -34.60 0.21 -5.50
C GLY A 756 -35.29 0.84 -6.72
N ASP A 757 -36.61 0.72 -6.84
CA ASP A 757 -37.35 1.20 -8.02
C ASP A 757 -37.40 2.74 -8.14
N HIS A 758 -37.02 3.47 -7.08
CA HIS A 758 -36.95 4.93 -7.07
C HIS A 758 -35.63 5.46 -7.62
N TRP A 759 -35.72 6.56 -8.39
CA TRP A 759 -34.57 7.32 -8.85
C TRP A 759 -34.02 8.22 -7.74
N ASN A 760 -32.70 8.24 -7.58
CA ASN A 760 -31.97 8.99 -6.57
C ASN A 760 -31.05 9.98 -7.25
N LEU A 761 -31.04 11.24 -6.78
CA LEU A 761 -30.12 12.27 -7.22
C LEU A 761 -28.73 12.06 -6.58
N TYR A 762 -27.69 12.11 -7.40
CA TYR A 762 -26.28 12.19 -7.00
C TYR A 762 -25.70 13.53 -7.46
N ASP A 763 -25.38 14.37 -6.49
CA ASP A 763 -24.76 15.68 -6.67
C ASP A 763 -23.58 15.77 -5.67
N GLY A 764 -22.38 15.48 -6.17
CA GLY A 764 -21.14 15.42 -5.39
C GLY A 764 -20.64 16.78 -4.88
N MET A 765 -21.40 17.87 -5.07
CA MET A 765 -21.20 19.16 -4.42
C MET A 765 -22.21 19.42 -3.28
N LYS A 766 -23.39 18.79 -3.31
CA LYS A 766 -24.45 19.01 -2.30
C LYS A 766 -24.25 18.28 -0.96
N GLU A 767 -23.57 17.12 -0.91
CA GLU A 767 -23.27 16.42 0.37
C GLU A 767 -22.31 17.20 1.31
N ARG A 768 -21.93 18.46 0.98
CA ARG A 768 -21.23 19.36 1.92
C ARG A 768 -22.12 19.99 3.00
N LYS A 769 -23.45 19.91 2.86
CA LYS A 769 -24.40 20.34 3.91
C LYS A 769 -24.83 19.14 4.76
N GLN A 770 -25.13 19.39 6.04
CA GLN A 770 -25.54 18.33 6.98
C GLN A 770 -26.80 17.59 6.48
N PRO A 771 -26.93 16.27 6.75
CA PRO A 771 -28.09 15.49 6.36
C PRO A 771 -29.32 15.91 7.19
N GLY A 772 -30.11 16.86 6.69
CA GLY A 772 -31.24 17.39 7.47
C GLY A 772 -32.03 18.58 6.90
N SER A 773 -32.16 18.76 5.58
CA SER A 773 -33.18 19.65 4.99
C SER A 773 -33.29 19.56 3.46
N GLY A 774 -34.45 19.12 2.94
CA GLY A 774 -34.89 19.28 1.54
C GLY A 774 -34.12 18.45 0.48
N ASP A 775 -34.73 18.02 -0.64
CA ASP A 775 -36.11 18.22 -1.11
C ASP A 775 -36.47 17.09 -2.08
N GLN A 776 -37.47 16.27 -1.72
CA GLN A 776 -37.94 15.17 -2.56
C GLN A 776 -38.87 15.65 -3.69
N SER A 777 -39.48 16.84 -3.54
CA SER A 777 -40.43 17.40 -4.52
C SER A 777 -39.72 17.76 -5.83
N ALA A 778 -38.66 18.57 -5.75
CA ALA A 778 -37.88 18.98 -6.92
C ALA A 778 -37.22 17.79 -7.66
N THR A 779 -36.92 16.69 -6.94
CA THR A 779 -36.40 15.46 -7.57
C THR A 779 -37.49 14.77 -8.38
N ALA A 780 -38.73 14.72 -7.89
CA ALA A 780 -39.86 14.13 -8.60
C ALA A 780 -40.27 14.94 -9.85
N GLU A 781 -40.26 16.28 -9.78
CA GLU A 781 -40.56 17.15 -10.92
C GLU A 781 -39.54 16.98 -12.06
N ILE A 782 -38.23 17.02 -11.76
CA ILE A 782 -37.16 16.81 -12.75
C ILE A 782 -37.22 15.38 -13.32
N MET A 783 -37.54 14.38 -12.49
CA MET A 783 -37.68 13.01 -12.99
C MET A 783 -38.91 12.83 -13.89
N ASN A 784 -40.04 13.47 -13.58
CA ASN A 784 -41.20 13.48 -14.46
C ASN A 784 -40.86 14.18 -15.78
N SER A 785 -40.18 15.33 -15.75
CA SER A 785 -39.77 16.04 -16.96
C SER A 785 -38.83 15.19 -17.85
N MET A 786 -37.95 14.35 -17.28
CA MET A 786 -37.13 13.40 -18.07
C MET A 786 -37.93 12.32 -18.80
N PHE A 787 -39.14 12.00 -18.35
CA PHE A 787 -40.02 11.01 -18.97
C PHE A 787 -41.11 11.63 -19.86
N THR A 788 -41.35 12.95 -19.75
CA THR A 788 -42.44 13.64 -20.47
C THR A 788 -42.00 14.84 -21.32
N SER A 789 -40.74 15.25 -21.30
CA SER A 789 -40.27 16.48 -21.98
C SER A 789 -38.79 16.44 -22.39
N GLU A 790 -38.42 17.37 -23.25
CA GLU A 790 -37.09 17.51 -23.83
C GLU A 790 -36.01 17.81 -22.77
N CYS A 791 -35.05 16.90 -22.58
CA CYS A 791 -34.02 16.99 -21.53
C CYS A 791 -32.59 16.81 -22.07
N THR A 792 -31.68 17.72 -21.68
CA THR A 792 -30.24 17.73 -22.00
C THR A 792 -29.47 16.61 -21.28
N ILE A 793 -29.54 15.40 -21.84
CA ILE A 793 -28.89 14.20 -21.30
C ILE A 793 -27.50 14.03 -21.91
N GLY A 794 -26.48 13.82 -21.07
CA GLY A 794 -25.12 13.51 -21.54
C GLY A 794 -24.89 12.02 -21.81
N HIS A 795 -25.24 11.18 -20.84
CA HIS A 795 -24.94 9.75 -20.86
C HIS A 795 -26.05 8.93 -20.19
N ILE A 796 -26.29 7.73 -20.70
CA ILE A 796 -27.21 6.75 -20.12
C ILE A 796 -26.47 5.44 -19.87
N LEU A 797 -26.57 4.90 -18.65
CA LEU A 797 -26.12 3.56 -18.31
C LEU A 797 -27.31 2.60 -18.35
N LEU A 798 -27.27 1.68 -19.31
CA LEU A 798 -28.21 0.58 -19.49
C LEU A 798 -27.65 -0.71 -18.87
N LEU A 799 -28.44 -1.46 -18.12
CA LEU A 799 -28.10 -2.81 -17.65
C LEU A 799 -28.97 -3.87 -18.31
N ARG A 800 -28.34 -4.98 -18.72
CA ARG A 800 -29.03 -6.18 -19.22
C ARG A 800 -29.97 -6.71 -18.14
N THR A 801 -31.23 -6.95 -18.48
CA THR A 801 -32.11 -7.72 -17.60
C THR A 801 -31.79 -9.19 -17.76
N GLU A 802 -31.60 -9.91 -16.66
CA GLU A 802 -31.63 -11.37 -16.71
C GLU A 802 -33.00 -11.81 -17.24
N VAL A 803 -33.00 -12.77 -18.17
CA VAL A 803 -34.21 -13.49 -18.54
C VAL A 803 -34.55 -14.36 -17.33
N GLU A 804 -35.76 -14.24 -16.80
CA GLU A 804 -36.25 -15.15 -15.77
C GLU A 804 -36.29 -16.57 -16.38
N GLN A 805 -35.27 -17.37 -16.09
CA GLN A 805 -35.25 -18.81 -16.41
C GLN A 805 -36.25 -19.51 -15.50
N GLY A 806 -37.52 -19.39 -15.87
CA GLY A 806 -38.64 -19.70 -14.98
C GLY A 806 -39.94 -20.07 -15.68
N GLU A 807 -39.94 -20.46 -16.97
CA GLU A 807 -41.10 -21.13 -17.57
C GLU A 807 -40.85 -21.94 -18.87
N ALA A 808 -39.74 -21.75 -19.58
CA ALA A 808 -39.49 -22.41 -20.87
C ALA A 808 -39.12 -23.92 -20.78
N ASP A 809 -38.38 -24.35 -19.75
CA ASP A 809 -37.81 -25.71 -19.64
C ASP A 809 -38.82 -26.83 -19.27
N LYS A 810 -40.11 -26.64 -19.54
CA LYS A 810 -41.14 -27.68 -19.37
C LYS A 810 -41.92 -28.06 -20.61
N LYS A 811 -41.63 -27.48 -21.78
CA LYS A 811 -42.20 -27.91 -23.07
C LYS A 811 -41.23 -27.75 -24.25
N THR A 812 -40.28 -28.67 -24.38
CA THR A 812 -39.91 -29.33 -25.66
C THR A 812 -38.83 -30.39 -25.42
N SER A 813 -39.25 -31.56 -24.96
CA SER A 813 -38.49 -32.79 -25.21
C SER A 813 -38.89 -33.32 -26.58
N HIS A 814 -38.09 -33.07 -27.61
CA HIS A 814 -37.84 -34.00 -28.73
C HIS A 814 -36.71 -33.47 -29.62
N ASN A 815 -35.96 -34.40 -30.22
CA ASN A 815 -34.97 -34.14 -31.26
C ASN A 815 -35.69 -33.50 -32.49
N ASP A 816 -35.05 -32.77 -33.40
CA ASP A 816 -33.92 -33.20 -34.22
C ASP A 816 -33.09 -32.01 -34.77
N LEU A 817 -31.88 -32.33 -35.24
CA LEU A 817 -31.14 -31.50 -36.18
C LEU A 817 -31.74 -31.68 -37.57
N ASP A 818 -32.06 -30.60 -38.28
CA ASP A 818 -31.89 -30.57 -39.74
C ASP A 818 -31.85 -29.14 -40.30
N ASP A 819 -31.13 -28.98 -41.40
CA ASP A 819 -31.06 -27.75 -42.18
C ASP A 819 -32.44 -27.45 -42.81
N THR A 820 -32.89 -26.18 -42.78
CA THR A 820 -33.98 -25.76 -43.67
C THR A 820 -33.74 -24.36 -44.23
N ILE A 821 -33.29 -24.36 -45.48
CA ILE A 821 -33.33 -23.20 -46.37
C ILE A 821 -34.79 -22.79 -46.56
N ILE A 822 -35.18 -21.62 -46.07
CA ILE A 822 -36.48 -21.02 -46.43
C ILE A 822 -36.28 -20.26 -47.74
N MET A 823 -36.50 -20.94 -48.85
CA MET A 823 -36.93 -20.28 -50.08
C MET A 823 -38.41 -19.90 -49.92
N ILE A 824 -38.75 -18.66 -50.24
CA ILE A 824 -40.13 -18.29 -50.57
C ILE A 824 -40.14 -17.92 -52.04
N SER A 825 -40.74 -18.81 -52.84
CA SER A 825 -41.12 -18.56 -54.22
C SER A 825 -42.61 -18.80 -54.36
N SER A 826 -43.34 -17.78 -54.80
CA SER A 826 -44.64 -17.89 -55.47
C SER A 826 -44.95 -16.54 -56.11
N ASP A 827 -44.71 -16.41 -57.42
CA ASP A 827 -45.77 -16.45 -58.45
C ASP A 827 -47.17 -16.06 -57.94
N GLU A 828 -47.97 -15.14 -58.51
CA GLU A 828 -47.95 -14.35 -59.76
C GLU A 828 -48.71 -13.01 -59.47
N GLU A 829 -48.94 -12.01 -60.33
CA GLU A 829 -48.91 -11.84 -61.80
C GLU A 829 -48.78 -10.33 -62.18
N TYR A 830 -48.87 -10.00 -63.48
CA TYR A 830 -49.26 -8.71 -64.11
C TYR A 830 -48.57 -7.36 -63.79
N GLY A 831 -48.09 -6.70 -64.87
CA GLY A 831 -48.40 -5.27 -65.09
C GLY A 831 -47.28 -4.39 -65.64
N ASP A 832 -47.29 -4.15 -66.96
CA ASP A 832 -46.51 -3.13 -67.69
C ASP A 832 -46.45 -1.73 -67.05
N GLY A 833 -45.37 -0.96 -67.33
CA GLY A 833 -45.45 0.51 -67.18
C GLY A 833 -44.15 1.33 -67.21
N CYS A 834 -43.71 1.72 -68.41
CA CYS A 834 -42.98 2.95 -68.76
C CYS A 834 -42.11 3.73 -67.72
N ILE A 835 -40.81 3.78 -67.99
CA ILE A 835 -40.05 5.00 -68.37
C ILE A 835 -40.55 6.35 -67.81
N LYS A 836 -39.73 7.05 -67.00
CA LYS A 836 -39.19 8.39 -67.34
C LYS A 836 -38.09 8.91 -66.42
N THR A 837 -37.31 9.83 -66.99
CA THR A 837 -36.07 10.46 -66.50
C THR A 837 -36.27 11.95 -66.21
N SER A 838 -35.60 12.47 -65.17
CA SER A 838 -35.05 13.84 -65.05
C SER A 838 -34.20 13.87 -63.77
N ALA A 839 -32.91 14.22 -63.74
CA ALA A 839 -32.16 15.33 -64.36
C ALA A 839 -32.37 16.69 -63.64
N ASP A 840 -31.33 17.54 -63.75
CA ASP A 840 -31.15 18.90 -63.19
C ASP A 840 -30.73 18.86 -61.69
N GLU A 841 -29.54 19.30 -61.23
CA GLU A 841 -28.68 20.48 -61.56
C GLU A 841 -29.41 21.81 -61.21
N GLU A 842 -28.85 22.86 -60.58
CA GLU A 842 -27.47 23.32 -60.29
C GLU A 842 -27.42 23.81 -58.80
N ASP A 843 -26.36 23.61 -58.00
CA ASP A 843 -25.09 24.37 -57.89
C ASP A 843 -25.21 25.87 -57.50
N ASP A 844 -24.68 26.25 -56.31
CA ASP A 844 -23.87 27.49 -56.16
C ASP A 844 -23.06 27.58 -54.83
N ALA A 845 -21.78 27.16 -54.92
CA ALA A 845 -20.58 27.98 -54.72
C ALA A 845 -20.15 28.61 -53.34
N VAL A 846 -18.92 28.22 -52.92
CA VAL A 846 -17.84 28.95 -52.15
C VAL A 846 -18.15 29.40 -50.69
N ILE A 847 -17.26 29.34 -49.68
CA ILE A 847 -15.81 29.62 -49.67
C ILE A 847 -14.96 28.61 -48.87
N ILE A 848 -13.79 28.29 -49.42
CA ILE A 848 -12.72 27.46 -48.85
C ILE A 848 -11.70 28.34 -48.11
N VAL A 849 -11.19 27.87 -46.96
CA VAL A 849 -9.86 28.28 -46.46
C VAL A 849 -9.01 27.04 -46.16
N HIS A 850 -8.00 26.82 -47.01
CA HIS A 850 -6.98 25.78 -46.85
C HIS A 850 -5.86 26.24 -45.92
N THR A 851 -5.27 25.33 -45.14
CA THR A 851 -3.80 25.33 -44.97
C THR A 851 -3.23 23.92 -44.79
N LEU A 852 -2.10 23.66 -45.44
CA LEU A 852 -1.48 22.34 -45.66
C LEU A 852 -0.54 21.89 -44.54
N LYS A 853 -0.29 20.56 -44.48
CA LYS A 853 1.04 19.94 -44.64
C LYS A 853 0.91 18.41 -44.77
N LEU A 854 1.11 17.88 -45.98
CA LEU A 854 2.39 17.40 -46.53
C LEU A 854 2.90 16.08 -45.92
N THR A 855 2.53 14.98 -46.56
CA THR A 855 3.28 13.72 -46.57
C THR A 855 4.31 13.75 -47.71
N SER A 856 5.50 13.21 -47.45
CA SER A 856 6.44 12.75 -48.48
C SER A 856 7.20 11.53 -47.94
N ILE A 857 7.52 10.61 -48.83
CA ILE A 857 7.95 9.23 -48.54
C ILE A 857 9.45 9.09 -48.81
N ILE A 858 10.14 8.16 -48.12
CA ILE A 858 11.13 7.19 -48.66
C ILE A 858 12.20 6.79 -47.61
N VAL A 859 12.14 5.51 -47.23
CA VAL A 859 13.23 4.54 -46.99
C VAL A 859 14.52 5.00 -46.25
N PHE A 860 14.65 4.60 -44.98
CA PHE A 860 15.42 3.39 -44.57
C PHE A 860 15.04 2.92 -43.16
#